data_AF-A0A9D6NVB8-F1
#
_entry.id   AF-A0A9D6NVB8-F1
#
_cell.length_a   1.000
_cell.length_b   1.000
_cell.length_c   1.000
_cell.angle_alpha   90.00
_cell.angle_beta   90.00
_cell.angle_gamma   90.00
#
_symmetry.space_group_name_H-M   'P 1'
#
loop_
_entity.id
_entity.type
_entity.pdbx_description
1 polymer ?
#
loop_
_entity_poly.entity_id
_entity_poly.type
_entity_poly.pdbx_seq_one_letter_code
_entity_poly.pdbx_strand_id
1 'polypeptide(L)'
;RITNHESRTTSSGPEGLAFELNPDRGSQILKSFVGDPVASPNTWVAALPNIGTSGNNAITLPLARNPEQRFNFPFGNIYNTDGASAFDLDGQTLRFTPNAAGGYDAGLLPLSLESNLGSNMTIQVRPNRDDGFFRLALSFAFPFFGTPFTSAFINSNGNVTFAAGSTDPSESLADMILASPRIAALWSDLDLTSVPEGSGLFVKAESNRVVITWNKAPEFATTNSNTVQLKLFADGVIEIAFAGVDLKTGLVGVSQGNNDFSLQPVDFSASAPLTGLSSSIAEKFPIVELDAATTNLFYHLNFMHDYLYNLGFNESAGNFQLDNFDRGGSGNDPVRGAAQHSGFNNAFFATLEDGQPAFTAYFLFTTPPLRQADSAVDADVIYHEYVHGLTTRLVGNPYDVTALSGFQGGAMGEGWSDAYACSITNDSILGEYATGNAETGIRAVNYAQSPRVYGDFGNRFGPLILFQITGGIALDKTFIPESHDDGEIWATVLWDLRTALGRETFERVITDALKFTPSRPSMLDARDAILIADVANTGGTNQTAIWTVFAARGMGVSARSENSDDTIVFQAFDTPTNRLLPGRETIFFDNMASGVNGWTVAGDAGNGAPALWRQSTRRGTAWYYGKEDTANYNTNARNFGALTSPAITLPEIPSSSALVLEFDHFLRAQDIFSITRDNGYVRVVDPATGEVTQVAYVNNNTVGTRGGESFQHEEINISRFAGRSIQIQFYFDTINQTANDAEGWYIDNVRISRRVR
;
A
#
# COMPACT_ATOMS: atom_id res chain seq x y z
N ARG A 1 10.97 -39.71 -12.30
CA ARG A 1 11.54 -41.08 -12.20
C ARG A 1 13.01 -40.98 -11.78
N ILE A 2 13.28 -40.83 -10.48
CA ILE A 2 14.59 -41.09 -9.84
C ILE A 2 14.29 -41.84 -8.53
N THR A 3 15.19 -42.72 -8.11
CA THR A 3 15.00 -43.78 -7.11
C THR A 3 15.50 -43.43 -5.70
N ASN A 4 14.89 -44.04 -4.68
CA ASN A 4 15.28 -43.95 -3.26
C ASN A 4 16.73 -44.40 -2.97
N HIS A 5 17.29 -43.88 -1.87
CA HIS A 5 17.92 -44.74 -0.85
C HIS A 5 17.77 -44.11 0.56
N GLU A 6 17.76 -44.96 1.58
CA GLU A 6 17.27 -44.67 2.94
C GLU A 6 18.37 -44.25 3.94
N SER A 7 18.02 -43.51 4.99
CA SER A 7 17.97 -44.06 6.37
C SER A 7 17.52 -43.02 7.42
N ARG A 8 17.03 -43.51 8.57
CA ARG A 8 16.31 -42.74 9.61
C ARG A 8 17.23 -42.04 10.61
N THR A 9 16.83 -40.88 11.12
CA THR A 9 16.81 -40.59 12.58
C THR A 9 15.66 -39.63 12.92
N THR A 10 15.26 -39.62 14.20
CA THR A 10 14.02 -39.03 14.72
C THR A 10 14.19 -37.59 15.25
N SER A 11 13.38 -36.65 14.73
CA SER A 11 12.96 -35.46 15.47
C SER A 11 11.64 -34.93 14.89
N SER A 12 10.55 -35.04 15.64
CA SER A 12 9.22 -34.58 15.24
C SER A 12 9.06 -33.07 15.50
N GLY A 13 9.44 -32.26 14.51
CA GLY A 13 8.92 -30.89 14.38
C GLY A 13 7.64 -30.88 13.53
N PRO A 14 6.80 -29.84 13.62
CA PRO A 14 5.68 -29.67 12.70
C PRO A 14 6.21 -29.33 11.30
N GLU A 15 6.02 -30.23 10.33
CA GLU A 15 6.29 -29.95 8.91
C GLU A 15 5.20 -29.00 8.38
N GLY A 16 5.54 -27.72 8.24
CA GLY A 16 4.74 -26.76 7.48
C GLY A 16 4.94 -26.91 5.97
N LEU A 17 3.89 -26.66 5.20
CA LEU A 17 3.92 -26.59 3.74
C LEU A 17 3.75 -25.14 3.29
N ALA A 18 4.61 -24.64 2.41
CA ALA A 18 4.55 -23.27 1.90
C ALA A 18 4.85 -23.18 0.40
N PHE A 19 4.48 -22.04 -0.20
CA PHE A 19 4.59 -21.77 -1.64
C PHE A 19 5.70 -20.75 -1.92
N GLU A 20 6.66 -21.11 -2.79
CA GLU A 20 7.87 -20.29 -3.00
C GLU A 20 7.79 -19.35 -4.23
N LEU A 21 6.73 -19.41 -5.05
CA LEU A 21 6.66 -18.76 -6.37
C LEU A 21 5.26 -18.27 -6.75
N ASN A 22 5.22 -17.13 -7.46
CA ASN A 22 4.04 -16.57 -8.12
C ASN A 22 3.33 -17.64 -8.99
N PRO A 23 2.02 -17.89 -8.80
CA PRO A 23 1.27 -18.90 -9.58
C PRO A 23 1.23 -18.64 -11.09
N ASP A 24 1.39 -17.39 -11.54
CA ASP A 24 1.19 -16.98 -12.92
C ASP A 24 2.47 -17.06 -13.79
N ARG A 25 3.63 -17.45 -13.22
CA ARG A 25 4.94 -17.49 -13.93
C ARG A 25 5.72 -18.81 -13.89
N GLY A 26 5.27 -19.86 -13.20
CA GLY A 26 5.98 -21.13 -13.22
C GLY A 26 5.39 -22.26 -12.38
N SER A 27 6.11 -23.39 -12.31
CA SER A 27 5.74 -24.50 -11.44
C SER A 27 6.07 -24.17 -9.99
N GLN A 28 5.04 -24.04 -9.14
CA GLN A 28 5.22 -23.91 -7.70
C GLN A 28 5.99 -25.12 -7.12
N ILE A 29 7.00 -24.84 -6.30
CA ILE A 29 7.70 -25.85 -5.51
C ILE A 29 7.10 -25.84 -4.11
N LEU A 30 6.31 -26.87 -3.80
CA LEU A 30 5.85 -27.14 -2.45
C LEU A 30 7.04 -27.63 -1.61
N LYS A 31 7.57 -26.79 -0.73
CA LYS A 31 8.62 -27.18 0.22
C LYS A 31 8.02 -27.55 1.56
N SER A 32 8.47 -28.69 2.10
CA SER A 32 8.38 -29.00 3.52
C SER A 32 9.49 -28.26 4.26
N PHE A 33 9.14 -27.40 5.22
CA PHE A 33 10.13 -26.75 6.06
C PHE A 33 10.52 -27.63 7.25
N VAL A 34 11.83 -27.79 7.45
CA VAL A 34 12.44 -28.23 8.71
C VAL A 34 13.48 -27.17 9.03
N GLY A 35 13.15 -26.26 9.96
CA GLY A 35 14.04 -25.17 10.34
C GLY A 35 15.33 -25.67 10.97
N ASP A 36 16.39 -24.85 10.93
CA ASP A 36 17.69 -25.23 11.50
C ASP A 36 17.58 -25.36 13.03
N PRO A 37 17.71 -26.59 13.60
CA PRO A 37 17.61 -26.80 15.03
C PRO A 37 18.81 -26.24 15.81
N VAL A 38 19.86 -25.78 15.13
CA VAL A 38 21.02 -25.09 15.72
C VAL A 38 20.78 -23.58 15.83
N ALA A 39 19.96 -23.01 14.93
CA ALA A 39 19.65 -21.58 14.91
C ALA A 39 18.64 -21.20 16.02
N SER A 40 17.60 -22.00 16.24
CA SER A 40 16.58 -21.76 17.27
C SER A 40 16.08 -23.06 17.91
N PRO A 41 16.66 -23.49 19.05
CA PRO A 41 16.31 -24.76 19.70
C PRO A 41 15.04 -24.71 20.57
N ASN A 42 14.48 -23.52 20.85
CA ASN A 42 13.27 -23.36 21.65
C ASN A 42 12.37 -22.24 21.09
N THR A 43 11.18 -22.62 20.60
CA THR A 43 10.04 -21.75 20.27
C THR A 43 10.32 -20.56 19.34
N TRP A 44 10.17 -20.79 18.03
CA TRP A 44 9.77 -19.74 17.09
C TRP A 44 8.41 -19.16 17.53
N VAL A 45 8.37 -17.86 17.80
CA VAL A 45 7.20 -17.00 18.14
C VAL A 45 6.07 -17.70 18.93
N ALA A 46 6.01 -17.43 20.24
CA ALA A 46 4.92 -17.91 21.08
C ALA A 46 3.58 -17.23 20.71
N ALA A 47 2.72 -18.01 20.07
CA ALA A 47 1.31 -17.71 19.86
C ALA A 47 0.58 -17.79 21.23
N LEU A 48 0.32 -16.64 21.87
CA LEU A 48 -0.21 -16.57 23.24
C LEU A 48 -1.75 -16.49 23.26
N PRO A 49 -2.47 -17.33 24.01
CA PRO A 49 -3.92 -17.21 24.19
C PRO A 49 -4.27 -16.19 25.28
N ASN A 50 -5.35 -15.43 25.06
CA ASN A 50 -5.97 -14.49 26.01
C ASN A 50 -5.13 -13.28 26.45
N ILE A 51 -4.82 -12.41 25.49
CA ILE A 51 -4.81 -10.95 25.74
C ILE A 51 -6.07 -10.38 25.09
N GLY A 52 -6.90 -9.66 25.85
CA GLY A 52 -7.95 -8.84 25.25
C GLY A 52 -7.31 -7.68 24.49
N THR A 53 -7.72 -7.48 23.23
CA THR A 53 -7.10 -6.72 22.12
C THR A 53 -6.13 -7.53 21.24
N SER A 54 -6.52 -7.68 19.97
CA SER A 54 -5.71 -7.96 18.78
C SER A 54 -4.76 -9.17 18.83
N GLY A 55 -5.22 -10.31 18.29
CA GLY A 55 -4.39 -11.47 17.93
C GLY A 55 -5.02 -12.81 18.31
N ASN A 56 -5.15 -13.72 17.33
CA ASN A 56 -5.61 -15.10 17.52
C ASN A 56 -4.53 -16.11 17.08
N ASN A 57 -4.58 -17.31 17.67
CA ASN A 57 -3.71 -18.45 17.33
C ASN A 57 -4.60 -19.67 17.04
N ALA A 58 -4.18 -20.55 16.12
CA ALA A 58 -4.83 -21.85 15.91
C ALA A 58 -3.82 -22.99 15.58
N ILE A 59 -4.31 -24.22 15.48
CA ILE A 59 -3.56 -25.49 15.60
C ILE A 59 -3.58 -26.32 14.30
N THR A 60 -2.54 -27.13 14.11
CA THR A 60 -2.22 -27.91 12.88
C THR A 60 -3.12 -29.15 12.62
N LEU A 61 -3.41 -29.45 11.35
CA LEU A 61 -3.97 -30.74 10.87
C LEU A 61 -3.24 -31.30 9.62
N PRO A 62 -3.30 -32.62 9.33
CA PRO A 62 -2.39 -33.30 8.39
C PRO A 62 -2.98 -33.60 6.99
N LEU A 63 -2.15 -33.55 5.94
CA LEU A 63 -2.55 -33.82 4.54
C LEU A 63 -1.84 -35.04 3.90
N ALA A 64 -2.57 -35.76 3.05
CA ALA A 64 -2.11 -36.92 2.28
C ALA A 64 -1.65 -36.55 0.86
N ARG A 65 -0.76 -37.34 0.27
CA ARG A 65 -0.08 -37.04 -1.01
C ARG A 65 -0.82 -37.58 -2.25
N ASN A 66 -0.95 -36.77 -3.31
CA ASN A 66 -1.27 -37.25 -4.66
C ASN A 66 -0.59 -36.36 -5.74
N PRO A 67 0.10 -36.87 -6.79
CA PRO A 67 1.08 -36.07 -7.55
C PRO A 67 0.64 -35.51 -8.93
N GLU A 68 -0.62 -35.62 -9.36
CA GLU A 68 -1.02 -35.31 -10.77
C GLU A 68 -2.11 -34.25 -10.97
N GLN A 69 -2.34 -33.34 -10.01
CA GLN A 69 -3.25 -32.20 -10.21
C GLN A 69 -2.51 -30.91 -10.57
N ARG A 70 -2.83 -30.37 -11.76
CA ARG A 70 -2.46 -28.99 -12.14
C ARG A 70 -3.45 -28.04 -11.49
N PHE A 71 -2.96 -27.13 -10.66
CA PHE A 71 -3.80 -26.09 -10.04
C PHE A 71 -4.10 -24.96 -11.04
N ASN A 72 -5.38 -24.62 -11.19
CA ASN A 72 -5.81 -23.28 -11.61
C ASN A 72 -6.08 -22.49 -10.33
N PHE A 73 -5.77 -21.18 -10.32
CA PHE A 73 -6.03 -20.27 -9.20
C PHE A 73 -7.12 -19.23 -9.55
N PRO A 74 -8.38 -19.46 -9.16
CA PRO A 74 -9.42 -18.44 -9.16
C PRO A 74 -9.65 -17.90 -7.75
N PHE A 75 -10.27 -16.73 -7.63
CA PHE A 75 -11.07 -16.43 -6.44
C PHE A 75 -12.38 -17.22 -6.54
N GLY A 76 -12.25 -18.55 -6.37
CA GLY A 76 -13.31 -19.54 -6.62
C GLY A 76 -12.82 -20.92 -7.08
N ASN A 77 -11.99 -21.60 -6.26
CA ASN A 77 -11.76 -23.08 -6.15
C ASN A 77 -10.28 -23.42 -5.88
N ILE A 78 -9.86 -23.51 -4.61
CA ILE A 78 -8.49 -23.95 -4.26
C ILE A 78 -8.45 -25.04 -3.17
N TYR A 79 -9.51 -25.23 -2.39
CA TYR A 79 -9.70 -26.47 -1.61
C TYR A 79 -10.78 -27.33 -2.28
N ASN A 80 -10.35 -28.20 -3.19
CA ASN A 80 -11.24 -29.23 -3.75
C ASN A 80 -11.61 -30.22 -2.63
N THR A 81 -12.79 -30.04 -2.03
CA THR A 81 -13.21 -30.71 -0.79
C THR A 81 -13.59 -32.18 -1.01
N ASP A 82 -12.61 -33.05 -1.17
CA ASP A 82 -12.81 -34.50 -0.99
C ASP A 82 -12.81 -34.87 0.52
N GLY A 83 -13.84 -34.39 1.24
CA GLY A 83 -14.37 -35.15 2.39
C GLY A 83 -14.44 -34.52 3.80
N ALA A 84 -14.34 -33.21 4.01
CA ALA A 84 -14.55 -32.61 5.34
C ALA A 84 -15.39 -31.32 5.30
N SER A 85 -16.54 -31.33 5.99
CA SER A 85 -17.35 -30.15 6.31
C SER A 85 -16.79 -29.50 7.58
N ALA A 86 -16.50 -28.19 7.54
CA ALA A 86 -15.89 -27.45 8.65
C ALA A 86 -16.82 -26.37 9.24
N PHE A 87 -18.14 -26.50 9.06
CA PHE A 87 -19.11 -25.61 9.69
C PHE A 87 -19.33 -26.06 11.15
N ASP A 88 -18.69 -25.37 12.09
CA ASP A 88 -18.60 -25.75 13.51
C ASP A 88 -19.64 -25.08 14.42
N LEU A 89 -20.43 -24.15 13.87
CA LEU A 89 -21.59 -23.54 14.53
C LEU A 89 -22.84 -24.45 14.53
N ASP A 90 -22.81 -25.62 13.86
CA ASP A 90 -23.97 -26.53 13.85
C ASP A 90 -24.31 -27.05 15.26
N GLY A 91 -25.60 -27.21 15.54
CA GLY A 91 -26.08 -27.59 16.87
C GLY A 91 -26.00 -26.45 17.91
N GLN A 92 -25.76 -25.21 17.49
CA GLN A 92 -25.67 -24.04 18.36
C GLN A 92 -26.64 -22.92 17.94
N THR A 93 -26.68 -21.83 18.71
CA THR A 93 -27.36 -20.59 18.34
C THR A 93 -26.46 -19.40 18.61
N LEU A 94 -26.02 -18.74 17.54
CA LEU A 94 -25.25 -17.50 17.61
C LEU A 94 -26.20 -16.33 17.90
N ARG A 95 -25.88 -15.53 18.91
CA ARG A 95 -26.70 -14.38 19.34
C ARG A 95 -25.89 -13.10 19.25
N PHE A 96 -26.45 -12.11 18.56
CA PHE A 96 -25.96 -10.74 18.55
C PHE A 96 -26.88 -9.87 19.41
N THR A 97 -26.30 -9.14 20.37
CA THR A 97 -27.02 -8.23 21.27
C THR A 97 -26.53 -6.80 21.05
N PRO A 98 -27.39 -5.82 20.71
CA PRO A 98 -26.98 -4.43 20.53
C PRO A 98 -26.27 -3.88 21.77
N ASN A 99 -25.15 -3.20 21.58
CA ASN A 99 -24.33 -2.67 22.66
C ASN A 99 -24.23 -1.13 22.67
N ALA A 100 -23.60 -0.58 23.70
CA ALA A 100 -23.44 0.87 23.86
C ALA A 100 -22.44 1.52 22.89
N ALA A 101 -21.64 0.72 22.17
CA ALA A 101 -20.69 1.18 21.16
C ALA A 101 -21.33 1.34 19.76
N GLY A 102 -22.61 0.98 19.59
CA GLY A 102 -23.37 1.11 18.35
C GLY A 102 -23.36 -0.14 17.46
N GLY A 103 -22.55 -1.15 17.80
CA GLY A 103 -22.51 -2.45 17.15
C GLY A 103 -23.17 -3.54 18.01
N TYR A 104 -22.61 -4.75 17.96
CA TYR A 104 -23.18 -5.95 18.57
C TYR A 104 -22.15 -6.71 19.41
N ASP A 105 -22.57 -7.12 20.61
CA ASP A 105 -21.89 -8.18 21.36
C ASP A 105 -22.35 -9.54 20.80
N ALA A 106 -21.41 -10.46 20.55
CA ALA A 106 -21.70 -11.78 19.98
C ALA A 106 -21.44 -12.89 20.99
N GLY A 107 -22.34 -13.88 21.08
CA GLY A 107 -22.21 -15.00 22.02
C GLY A 107 -22.95 -16.25 21.56
N LEU A 108 -22.45 -17.43 21.96
CA LEU A 108 -23.05 -18.72 21.63
C LEU A 108 -24.02 -19.18 22.73
N LEU A 109 -25.16 -19.73 22.30
CA LEU A 109 -26.21 -20.30 23.12
C LEU A 109 -26.53 -21.74 22.70
N PRO A 110 -27.10 -22.57 23.59
CA PRO A 110 -27.66 -23.88 23.21
C PRO A 110 -28.71 -23.75 22.09
N LEU A 111 -28.75 -24.71 21.19
CA LEU A 111 -29.66 -24.72 20.04
C LEU A 111 -31.12 -24.42 20.42
N SER A 112 -31.68 -23.37 19.81
CA SER A 112 -33.06 -22.93 20.04
C SER A 112 -33.82 -22.79 18.72
N LEU A 113 -34.61 -23.80 18.36
CA LEU A 113 -35.50 -23.81 17.20
C LEU A 113 -36.97 -23.62 17.58
N GLU A 114 -37.66 -22.74 16.84
CA GLU A 114 -39.12 -22.68 16.81
C GLU A 114 -39.65 -23.82 15.92
N SER A 115 -40.47 -24.71 16.50
CA SER A 115 -41.06 -25.85 15.79
C SER A 115 -42.23 -25.49 14.87
N ASN A 116 -42.87 -24.34 15.10
CA ASN A 116 -43.86 -23.77 14.19
C ASN A 116 -43.16 -22.77 13.26
N LEU A 117 -42.88 -23.19 12.02
CA LEU A 117 -42.15 -22.39 11.04
C LEU A 117 -42.96 -21.22 10.46
N GLY A 118 -44.29 -21.22 10.61
CA GLY A 118 -45.17 -20.22 10.00
C GLY A 118 -45.53 -20.53 8.55
N SER A 119 -45.55 -19.51 7.70
CA SER A 119 -45.96 -19.62 6.29
C SER A 119 -44.77 -19.91 5.38
N ASN A 120 -44.90 -20.89 4.48
CA ASN A 120 -43.94 -21.11 3.39
C ASN A 120 -44.06 -19.97 2.37
N MET A 121 -42.93 -19.33 2.05
CA MET A 121 -42.86 -18.12 1.23
C MET A 121 -42.43 -18.45 -0.19
N THR A 122 -42.95 -17.72 -1.17
CA THR A 122 -42.50 -17.80 -2.57
C THR A 122 -41.77 -16.51 -2.93
N ILE A 123 -40.52 -16.66 -3.35
CA ILE A 123 -39.65 -15.59 -3.84
C ILE A 123 -40.23 -15.01 -5.14
N GLN A 124 -40.23 -13.68 -5.26
CA GLN A 124 -40.97 -12.96 -6.32
C GLN A 124 -40.08 -12.42 -7.45
N VAL A 125 -38.78 -12.28 -7.20
CA VAL A 125 -37.82 -11.84 -8.21
C VAL A 125 -37.25 -13.08 -8.90
N ARG A 126 -37.51 -13.20 -10.22
CA ARG A 126 -37.30 -14.37 -11.10
C ARG A 126 -38.34 -15.50 -10.96
N PRO A 127 -38.72 -16.22 -12.05
CA PRO A 127 -39.72 -17.29 -12.00
C PRO A 127 -39.29 -18.55 -11.24
N ASN A 128 -38.00 -18.66 -10.90
CA ASN A 128 -37.37 -19.93 -10.58
C ASN A 128 -37.30 -20.21 -9.07
N ARG A 129 -37.43 -19.18 -8.20
CA ARG A 129 -37.19 -19.22 -6.73
C ARG A 129 -35.72 -19.28 -6.29
N ASP A 130 -34.82 -19.10 -7.24
CA ASP A 130 -33.36 -19.07 -7.08
C ASP A 130 -32.82 -17.65 -7.28
N ASP A 131 -31.67 -17.30 -6.67
CA ASP A 131 -31.05 -15.96 -6.66
C ASP A 131 -31.97 -14.79 -6.23
N GLY A 132 -33.14 -15.07 -5.66
CA GLY A 132 -34.21 -14.10 -5.57
C GLY A 132 -34.51 -13.69 -4.14
N PHE A 133 -35.19 -12.56 -4.00
CA PHE A 133 -35.69 -12.09 -2.72
C PHE A 133 -37.19 -11.78 -2.75
N PHE A 134 -37.76 -11.61 -1.56
CA PHE A 134 -39.01 -10.89 -1.37
C PHE A 134 -38.87 -9.85 -0.25
N ARG A 135 -39.66 -8.76 -0.35
CA ARG A 135 -39.68 -7.72 0.69
C ARG A 135 -40.72 -8.06 1.76
N LEU A 136 -40.25 -8.30 2.99
CA LEU A 136 -41.09 -8.47 4.17
C LEU A 136 -41.32 -7.12 4.84
N ALA A 137 -42.58 -6.75 5.06
CA ALA A 137 -42.92 -5.66 5.98
C ALA A 137 -42.82 -6.16 7.42
N LEU A 138 -42.08 -5.45 8.27
CA LEU A 138 -41.90 -5.82 9.67
C LEU A 138 -43.05 -5.24 10.52
N SER A 139 -43.50 -6.00 11.52
CA SER A 139 -44.54 -5.62 12.48
C SER A 139 -44.08 -4.56 13.49
N PHE A 140 -42.78 -4.29 13.52
CA PHE A 140 -42.08 -3.31 14.35
C PHE A 140 -40.94 -2.68 13.54
N ALA A 141 -40.43 -1.53 13.99
CA ALA A 141 -39.19 -0.99 13.44
C ALA A 141 -38.01 -1.73 14.09
N PHE A 142 -37.29 -2.55 13.32
CA PHE A 142 -36.13 -3.31 13.80
C PHE A 142 -34.90 -2.41 13.83
N PRO A 143 -34.26 -2.16 15.00
CA PRO A 143 -33.04 -1.37 15.07
C PRO A 143 -31.84 -2.24 14.70
N PHE A 144 -31.16 -1.90 13.60
CA PHE A 144 -29.97 -2.58 13.10
C PHE A 144 -28.84 -1.56 12.95
N PHE A 145 -27.73 -1.75 13.68
CA PHE A 145 -26.64 -0.75 13.82
C PHE A 145 -27.18 0.67 14.07
N GLY A 146 -28.04 0.80 15.09
CA GLY A 146 -28.71 2.06 15.45
C GLY A 146 -29.79 2.57 14.47
N THR A 147 -29.89 2.00 13.26
CA THR A 147 -30.81 2.45 12.21
C THR A 147 -32.13 1.65 12.24
N PRO A 148 -33.31 2.31 12.35
CA PRO A 148 -34.59 1.61 12.39
C PRO A 148 -35.10 1.24 10.99
N PHE A 149 -35.28 -0.05 10.72
CA PHE A 149 -35.85 -0.57 9.48
C PHE A 149 -37.27 -1.11 9.68
N THR A 150 -38.20 -0.71 8.81
CA THR A 150 -39.60 -1.19 8.80
C THR A 150 -39.86 -2.29 7.76
N SER A 151 -38.82 -2.71 7.03
CA SER A 151 -38.87 -3.82 6.09
C SER A 151 -37.50 -4.44 5.92
N ALA A 152 -37.48 -5.75 5.69
CA ALA A 152 -36.30 -6.53 5.34
C ALA A 152 -36.51 -7.19 3.97
N PHE A 153 -35.42 -7.48 3.27
CA PHE A 153 -35.42 -8.23 2.01
C PHE A 153 -34.84 -9.61 2.30
N ILE A 154 -35.69 -10.65 2.23
CA ILE A 154 -35.30 -12.02 2.55
C ILE A 154 -34.94 -12.72 1.24
N ASN A 155 -33.70 -13.21 1.13
CA ASN A 155 -33.15 -13.82 -0.08
C ASN A 155 -33.11 -15.37 0.05
N SER A 156 -33.16 -16.12 -1.06
CA SER A 156 -33.02 -17.60 -1.10
C SER A 156 -31.73 -18.07 -0.45
N ASN A 157 -30.65 -17.35 -0.72
CA ASN A 157 -29.24 -17.65 -0.49
C ASN A 157 -28.87 -17.29 0.97
N GLY A 158 -29.70 -17.70 1.94
CA GLY A 158 -29.39 -17.65 3.38
C GLY A 158 -29.11 -16.27 3.99
N ASN A 159 -29.50 -15.15 3.35
CA ASN A 159 -29.21 -13.81 3.85
C ASN A 159 -30.42 -12.86 3.85
N VAL A 160 -30.31 -11.83 4.69
CA VAL A 160 -31.30 -10.75 4.82
C VAL A 160 -30.61 -9.42 4.64
N THR A 161 -31.06 -8.61 3.68
CA THR A 161 -30.59 -7.23 3.52
C THR A 161 -31.66 -6.21 3.94
N PHE A 162 -31.20 -5.03 4.33
CA PHE A 162 -32.03 -3.87 4.65
C PHE A 162 -31.83 -2.77 3.59
N ALA A 163 -32.75 -1.81 3.49
CA ALA A 163 -32.82 -0.77 2.43
C ALA A 163 -33.06 -1.28 0.99
N ALA A 164 -32.26 -2.23 0.47
CA ALA A 164 -32.44 -2.86 -0.84
C ALA A 164 -32.28 -4.39 -0.76
N GLY A 165 -32.77 -5.12 -1.77
CA GLY A 165 -32.59 -6.57 -1.90
C GLY A 165 -31.33 -6.93 -2.71
N SER A 166 -30.61 -7.97 -2.29
CA SER A 166 -29.52 -8.58 -3.07
C SER A 166 -30.03 -9.77 -3.91
N THR A 167 -29.34 -10.07 -5.02
CA THR A 167 -29.53 -11.26 -5.87
C THR A 167 -28.20 -11.97 -6.16
N ASP A 168 -27.22 -11.83 -5.26
CA ASP A 168 -25.90 -12.47 -5.41
C ASP A 168 -25.90 -13.85 -4.71
N PRO A 169 -25.58 -14.95 -5.40
CA PRO A 169 -25.34 -16.26 -4.78
C PRO A 169 -24.08 -16.28 -3.91
N SER A 170 -23.06 -15.52 -4.31
CA SER A 170 -21.69 -15.67 -3.85
C SER A 170 -21.48 -15.09 -2.45
N GLU A 171 -21.08 -15.92 -1.49
CA GLU A 171 -20.75 -15.47 -0.15
C GLU A 171 -19.51 -14.57 -0.15
N SER A 172 -19.68 -13.31 0.25
CA SER A 172 -18.65 -12.29 0.04
C SER A 172 -18.55 -11.32 1.22
N LEU A 173 -17.37 -11.30 1.86
CA LEU A 173 -17.01 -10.29 2.85
C LEU A 173 -17.00 -8.89 2.25
N ALA A 174 -16.55 -8.74 1.00
CA ALA A 174 -16.59 -7.46 0.29
C ALA A 174 -18.03 -6.93 0.13
N ASP A 175 -19.00 -7.82 -0.08
CA ASP A 175 -20.41 -7.45 -0.20
C ASP A 175 -21.10 -7.26 1.16
N MET A 176 -20.56 -7.80 2.25
CA MET A 176 -20.92 -7.39 3.60
C MET A 176 -20.47 -5.93 3.87
N ILE A 177 -19.32 -5.52 3.33
CA ILE A 177 -18.75 -4.17 3.52
C ILE A 177 -19.44 -3.13 2.62
N LEU A 178 -19.46 -3.38 1.32
CA LEU A 178 -19.79 -2.39 0.29
C LEU A 178 -21.30 -2.26 0.02
N ALA A 179 -22.03 -3.38 0.11
CA ALA A 179 -23.44 -3.43 -0.28
C ALA A 179 -24.38 -2.98 0.86
N SER A 180 -25.68 -3.21 0.69
CA SER A 180 -26.71 -2.87 1.69
C SER A 180 -26.47 -3.58 3.04
N PRO A 181 -26.91 -2.98 4.17
CA PRO A 181 -26.77 -3.58 5.50
C PRO A 181 -27.35 -4.99 5.50
N ARG A 182 -26.59 -5.97 6.02
CA ARG A 182 -26.87 -7.39 5.82
C ARG A 182 -26.71 -8.20 7.10
N ILE A 183 -27.61 -9.16 7.29
CA ILE A 183 -27.41 -10.33 8.15
C ILE A 183 -27.18 -11.51 7.23
N ALA A 184 -25.94 -12.01 7.18
CA ALA A 184 -25.64 -13.29 6.57
C ALA A 184 -26.03 -14.34 7.61
N ALA A 185 -27.19 -14.97 7.44
CA ALA A 185 -27.66 -15.98 8.40
C ALA A 185 -26.94 -17.31 8.16
N LEU A 186 -26.85 -17.71 6.89
CA LEU A 186 -26.04 -18.80 6.37
C LEU A 186 -25.85 -18.54 4.88
N TRP A 187 -25.21 -17.42 4.53
CA TRP A 187 -25.15 -16.99 3.13
C TRP A 187 -24.26 -17.94 2.34
N SER A 188 -24.87 -18.66 1.42
CA SER A 188 -24.29 -19.53 0.39
C SER A 188 -25.31 -19.64 -0.75
N ASP A 189 -24.91 -20.20 -1.88
CA ASP A 189 -25.75 -20.40 -3.07
C ASP A 189 -26.84 -21.47 -2.81
N LEU A 190 -27.96 -21.09 -2.17
CA LEU A 190 -29.02 -22.01 -1.72
C LEU A 190 -30.22 -22.08 -2.68
N ASP A 191 -30.45 -23.26 -3.26
CA ASP A 191 -31.49 -23.50 -4.26
C ASP A 191 -32.84 -23.90 -3.61
N LEU A 192 -33.85 -23.04 -3.78
CA LEU A 192 -35.23 -23.28 -3.31
C LEU A 192 -36.23 -23.61 -4.45
N THR A 193 -35.75 -23.92 -5.66
CA THR A 193 -36.55 -24.21 -6.85
C THR A 193 -37.40 -25.48 -6.69
N SER A 194 -36.77 -26.57 -6.21
CA SER A 194 -37.31 -27.93 -6.26
C SER A 194 -36.97 -28.73 -4.99
N VAL A 195 -37.29 -28.16 -3.83
CA VAL A 195 -37.07 -28.79 -2.52
C VAL A 195 -38.18 -29.79 -2.12
N PRO A 196 -37.90 -30.80 -1.28
CA PRO A 196 -38.91 -31.76 -0.80
C PRO A 196 -40.09 -31.14 -0.04
N GLU A 197 -41.19 -31.89 0.10
CA GLU A 197 -42.33 -31.45 0.91
C GLU A 197 -41.91 -31.22 2.37
N GLY A 198 -42.22 -30.03 2.90
CA GLY A 198 -41.80 -29.57 4.23
C GLY A 198 -40.48 -28.79 4.24
N SER A 199 -39.68 -28.84 3.17
CA SER A 199 -38.51 -27.95 2.98
C SER A 199 -38.93 -26.60 2.38
N GLY A 200 -38.05 -25.60 2.47
CA GLY A 200 -38.24 -24.27 1.88
C GLY A 200 -37.96 -23.11 2.82
N LEU A 201 -38.35 -21.90 2.41
CA LEU A 201 -38.18 -20.67 3.18
C LEU A 201 -39.49 -20.31 3.89
N PHE A 202 -39.48 -20.35 5.22
CA PHE A 202 -40.65 -20.10 6.05
C PHE A 202 -40.51 -18.80 6.85
N VAL A 203 -41.61 -18.09 7.04
CA VAL A 203 -41.67 -16.89 7.89
C VAL A 203 -42.82 -16.96 8.89
N LYS A 204 -42.50 -16.69 10.15
CA LYS A 204 -43.44 -16.47 11.25
C LYS A 204 -43.23 -15.07 11.82
N ALA A 205 -44.16 -14.17 11.52
CA ALA A 205 -44.15 -12.80 12.06
C ALA A 205 -45.07 -12.69 13.28
N GLU A 206 -44.53 -12.19 14.39
CA GLU A 206 -45.24 -11.91 15.64
C GLU A 206 -45.12 -10.40 15.96
N SER A 207 -45.79 -9.89 17.00
CA SER A 207 -45.79 -8.45 17.29
C SER A 207 -44.47 -7.90 17.83
N ASN A 208 -43.60 -8.78 18.35
CA ASN A 208 -42.33 -8.43 19.01
C ASN A 208 -41.11 -9.16 18.44
N ARG A 209 -41.29 -10.05 17.45
CA ARG A 209 -40.21 -10.73 16.73
C ARG A 209 -40.65 -11.27 15.38
N VAL A 210 -39.70 -11.51 14.49
CA VAL A 210 -39.89 -12.22 13.23
C VAL A 210 -38.92 -13.40 13.20
N VAL A 211 -39.41 -14.56 12.80
CA VAL A 211 -38.62 -15.79 12.62
C VAL A 211 -38.62 -16.15 11.14
N ILE A 212 -37.43 -16.33 10.57
CA ILE A 212 -37.19 -16.70 9.18
C ILE A 212 -36.41 -18.01 9.22
N THR A 213 -36.92 -19.06 8.56
CA THR A 213 -36.26 -20.37 8.53
C THR A 213 -36.03 -20.80 7.10
N TRP A 214 -34.76 -20.97 6.71
CA TRP A 214 -34.40 -21.78 5.55
C TRP A 214 -34.35 -23.22 6.06
N ASN A 215 -35.40 -24.00 5.79
CA ASN A 215 -35.56 -25.34 6.32
C ASN A 215 -35.15 -26.37 5.27
N LYS A 216 -34.08 -27.12 5.55
CA LYS A 216 -33.52 -28.15 4.65
C LYS A 216 -33.30 -27.62 3.23
N ALA A 217 -32.67 -26.45 3.12
CA ALA A 217 -32.28 -25.83 1.86
C ALA A 217 -30.97 -26.47 1.36
N PRO A 218 -30.92 -27.04 0.15
CA PRO A 218 -29.68 -27.51 -0.46
C PRO A 218 -28.86 -26.34 -1.03
N GLU A 219 -27.54 -26.50 -1.11
CA GLU A 219 -26.70 -25.68 -2.01
C GLU A 219 -27.02 -26.03 -3.48
N PHE A 220 -26.89 -25.06 -4.39
CA PHE A 220 -27.17 -25.21 -5.82
C PHE A 220 -26.41 -26.40 -6.44
N ALA A 221 -27.11 -27.18 -7.26
CA ALA A 221 -26.61 -28.41 -7.87
C ALA A 221 -26.07 -29.49 -6.89
N THR A 222 -26.37 -29.39 -5.59
CA THR A 222 -26.03 -30.43 -4.59
C THR A 222 -27.25 -31.24 -4.14
N THR A 223 -27.07 -32.09 -3.12
CA THR A 223 -28.15 -32.85 -2.45
C THR A 223 -28.08 -32.72 -0.93
N ASN A 224 -27.32 -31.74 -0.44
CA ASN A 224 -27.09 -31.55 0.99
C ASN A 224 -28.30 -30.89 1.68
N SER A 225 -28.28 -30.78 3.01
CA SER A 225 -29.36 -30.17 3.76
C SER A 225 -28.84 -29.12 4.74
N ASN A 226 -29.38 -27.91 4.65
CA ASN A 226 -29.06 -26.83 5.56
C ASN A 226 -30.33 -26.33 6.23
N THR A 227 -30.38 -26.39 7.56
CA THR A 227 -31.43 -25.72 8.33
C THR A 227 -30.85 -24.61 9.18
N VAL A 228 -31.19 -23.36 8.83
CA VAL A 228 -30.88 -22.17 9.61
C VAL A 228 -32.16 -21.41 9.96
N GLN A 229 -32.26 -20.96 11.20
CA GLN A 229 -33.36 -20.15 11.69
C GLN A 229 -32.85 -18.82 12.27
N LEU A 230 -33.13 -17.74 11.55
CA LEU A 230 -32.88 -16.36 11.96
C LEU A 230 -34.08 -15.82 12.72
N LYS A 231 -33.85 -15.24 13.91
CA LYS A 231 -34.86 -14.53 14.71
C LYS A 231 -34.42 -13.08 14.87
N LEU A 232 -35.29 -12.15 14.48
CA LEU A 232 -35.13 -10.72 14.69
C LEU A 232 -36.10 -10.28 15.79
N PHE A 233 -35.60 -9.75 16.90
CA PHE A 233 -36.42 -9.27 18.01
C PHE A 233 -36.59 -7.73 17.95
N ALA A 234 -37.69 -7.22 18.47
CA ALA A 234 -38.03 -5.79 18.40
C ALA A 234 -37.11 -4.86 19.20
N ASP A 235 -36.27 -5.39 20.08
CA ASP A 235 -35.21 -4.70 20.80
C ASP A 235 -33.86 -4.64 20.02
N GLY A 236 -33.79 -5.26 18.85
CA GLY A 236 -32.58 -5.32 18.01
C GLY A 236 -31.75 -6.59 18.21
N VAL A 237 -32.11 -7.48 19.14
CA VAL A 237 -31.44 -8.77 19.30
C VAL A 237 -31.63 -9.62 18.03
N ILE A 238 -30.57 -10.30 17.63
CA ILE A 238 -30.55 -11.28 16.54
C ILE A 238 -30.13 -12.63 17.11
N GLU A 239 -30.86 -13.69 16.78
CA GLU A 239 -30.42 -15.07 17.04
C GLU A 239 -30.40 -15.85 15.72
N ILE A 240 -29.35 -16.64 15.49
CA ILE A 240 -29.18 -17.49 14.32
C ILE A 240 -28.93 -18.91 14.84
N ALA A 241 -29.90 -19.80 14.64
CA ALA A 241 -29.85 -21.19 15.09
C ALA A 241 -29.53 -22.13 13.91
N PHE A 242 -28.57 -23.02 14.10
CA PHE A 242 -28.06 -23.94 13.07
C PHE A 242 -28.37 -25.39 13.46
N ALA A 243 -28.97 -26.17 12.56
CA ALA A 243 -29.49 -27.50 12.89
C ALA A 243 -29.45 -28.53 11.75
N GLY A 244 -28.32 -29.20 11.57
CA GLY A 244 -28.07 -30.00 10.39
C GLY A 244 -27.74 -29.04 9.24
N VAL A 245 -26.46 -28.67 9.19
CA VAL A 245 -25.87 -27.79 8.19
C VAL A 245 -24.78 -28.56 7.48
N ASP A 246 -25.12 -29.08 6.30
CA ASP A 246 -24.25 -29.90 5.46
C ASP A 246 -23.46 -29.07 4.40
N LEU A 247 -23.44 -27.73 4.51
CA LEU A 247 -22.80 -26.83 3.54
C LEU A 247 -21.31 -27.09 3.36
N LYS A 248 -20.79 -26.67 2.22
CA LYS A 248 -19.35 -26.68 1.93
C LYS A 248 -18.72 -25.31 2.15
N THR A 249 -19.38 -24.25 1.70
CA THR A 249 -18.95 -22.87 1.92
C THR A 249 -20.13 -22.01 2.35
N GLY A 250 -19.84 -20.94 3.07
CA GLY A 250 -20.86 -19.98 3.48
C GLY A 250 -20.35 -18.87 4.37
N LEU A 251 -21.19 -17.89 4.66
CA LEU A 251 -20.86 -16.72 5.48
C LEU A 251 -21.93 -16.50 6.54
N VAL A 252 -21.50 -16.29 7.78
CA VAL A 252 -22.35 -15.97 8.94
C VAL A 252 -21.91 -14.63 9.50
N GLY A 253 -22.82 -13.72 9.79
CA GLY A 253 -22.45 -12.45 10.42
C GLY A 253 -23.47 -11.33 10.27
N VAL A 254 -23.11 -10.18 10.81
CA VAL A 254 -23.89 -8.94 10.77
C VAL A 254 -23.02 -7.80 10.27
N SER A 255 -23.54 -7.03 9.30
CA SER A 255 -22.87 -5.85 8.79
C SER A 255 -23.80 -4.66 8.56
N GLN A 256 -23.34 -3.46 8.95
CA GLN A 256 -24.03 -2.21 8.63
C GLN A 256 -23.91 -1.84 7.13
N GLY A 257 -22.97 -2.45 6.40
CA GLY A 257 -22.75 -2.22 4.98
C GLY A 257 -22.48 -0.75 4.62
N ASN A 258 -22.79 -0.37 3.38
CA ASN A 258 -22.64 0.98 2.83
C ASN A 258 -21.21 1.53 2.94
N ASN A 259 -20.22 0.70 2.61
CA ASN A 259 -18.77 0.95 2.77
C ASN A 259 -18.29 0.88 4.23
N ASP A 260 -18.76 -0.11 4.98
CA ASP A 260 -18.24 -0.36 6.34
C ASP A 260 -16.90 -1.09 6.32
N PHE A 261 -15.84 -0.33 6.10
CA PHE A 261 -14.47 -0.82 6.17
C PHE A 261 -14.01 -1.17 7.60
N SER A 262 -14.87 -1.08 8.62
CA SER A 262 -14.54 -1.55 9.97
C SER A 262 -14.81 -3.05 10.19
N LEU A 263 -15.42 -3.75 9.22
CA LEU A 263 -15.77 -5.16 9.35
C LEU A 263 -14.56 -6.03 9.76
N GLN A 264 -14.73 -6.82 10.81
CA GLN A 264 -13.74 -7.79 11.28
C GLN A 264 -14.12 -9.21 10.83
N PRO A 265 -13.22 -9.95 10.16
CA PRO A 265 -13.27 -11.40 10.13
C PRO A 265 -13.17 -11.94 11.55
N VAL A 266 -14.00 -12.91 11.90
CA VAL A 266 -13.99 -13.58 13.21
C VAL A 266 -14.18 -15.08 13.06
N ASP A 267 -13.66 -15.85 14.01
CA ASP A 267 -14.07 -17.21 14.31
C ASP A 267 -15.02 -17.13 15.51
N PHE A 268 -16.32 -17.34 15.30
CA PHE A 268 -17.31 -17.26 16.38
C PHE A 268 -17.22 -18.46 17.33
N SER A 269 -16.79 -19.63 16.86
CA SER A 269 -16.75 -20.87 17.65
C SER A 269 -15.64 -20.83 18.70
N ALA A 270 -14.49 -20.26 18.36
CA ALA A 270 -13.34 -20.08 19.23
C ALA A 270 -13.36 -18.75 20.01
N SER A 271 -13.87 -17.66 19.42
CA SER A 271 -13.68 -16.31 19.98
C SER A 271 -14.87 -15.76 20.79
N ALA A 272 -16.04 -16.42 20.76
CA ALA A 272 -17.20 -15.96 21.54
C ALA A 272 -17.03 -16.27 23.05
N PRO A 273 -17.45 -15.36 23.97
CA PRO A 273 -18.20 -14.14 23.71
C PRO A 273 -17.32 -12.92 23.34
N LEU A 274 -17.74 -12.19 22.32
CA LEU A 274 -17.15 -10.91 21.90
C LEU A 274 -17.99 -9.76 22.46
N THR A 275 -17.36 -8.73 23.05
CA THR A 275 -18.05 -7.63 23.74
C THR A 275 -17.48 -6.26 23.42
N GLY A 276 -18.33 -5.23 23.36
CA GLY A 276 -17.93 -3.84 23.17
C GLY A 276 -17.63 -3.45 21.71
N LEU A 277 -18.01 -4.29 20.75
CA LEU A 277 -17.73 -4.08 19.33
C LEU A 277 -18.58 -2.96 18.74
N SER A 278 -17.95 -1.99 18.07
CA SER A 278 -18.62 -0.98 17.23
C SER A 278 -18.65 -1.37 15.75
N SER A 279 -17.85 -2.37 15.35
CA SER A 279 -17.68 -2.82 13.97
C SER A 279 -18.70 -3.87 13.55
N SER A 280 -18.85 -4.03 12.24
CA SER A 280 -19.43 -5.25 11.67
C SER A 280 -18.53 -6.47 11.92
N ILE A 281 -19.12 -7.66 11.93
CA ILE A 281 -18.43 -8.93 12.21
C ILE A 281 -19.01 -10.06 11.36
N ALA A 282 -18.12 -10.83 10.73
CA ALA A 282 -18.53 -11.98 9.94
C ALA A 282 -17.46 -13.09 9.94
N GLU A 283 -17.93 -14.32 9.80
CA GLU A 283 -17.14 -15.54 9.69
C GLU A 283 -17.44 -16.20 8.35
N LYS A 284 -16.40 -16.53 7.59
CA LYS A 284 -16.51 -17.25 6.32
C LYS A 284 -16.04 -18.69 6.50
N PHE A 285 -16.86 -19.62 6.08
CA PHE A 285 -16.64 -21.05 6.14
C PHE A 285 -16.23 -21.58 4.75
N PRO A 286 -15.24 -22.49 4.68
CA PRO A 286 -14.43 -22.99 5.80
C PRO A 286 -13.34 -21.98 6.22
N ILE A 287 -13.01 -21.96 7.52
CA ILE A 287 -11.99 -21.05 8.14
C ILE A 287 -10.57 -21.26 7.55
N VAL A 288 -10.36 -22.36 6.82
CA VAL A 288 -9.09 -22.78 6.19
C VAL A 288 -8.43 -21.66 5.35
N GLU A 289 -9.18 -20.70 4.81
CA GLU A 289 -8.61 -19.53 4.13
C GLU A 289 -7.73 -18.68 5.07
N LEU A 290 -8.17 -18.41 6.31
CA LEU A 290 -7.41 -17.64 7.30
C LEU A 290 -6.24 -18.44 7.88
N ASP A 291 -6.43 -19.73 8.17
CA ASP A 291 -5.35 -20.61 8.65
C ASP A 291 -4.21 -20.72 7.62
N ALA A 292 -4.56 -20.83 6.33
CA ALA A 292 -3.59 -20.90 5.24
C ALA A 292 -2.86 -19.57 5.04
N ALA A 293 -3.58 -18.44 5.05
CA ALA A 293 -2.99 -17.11 4.97
C ALA A 293 -2.02 -16.86 6.15
N THR A 294 -2.44 -17.22 7.37
CA THR A 294 -1.61 -17.12 8.58
C THR A 294 -0.38 -18.02 8.53
N THR A 295 -0.54 -19.26 8.05
CA THR A 295 0.58 -20.22 7.88
C THR A 295 1.58 -19.75 6.83
N ASN A 296 1.08 -19.22 5.70
CA ASN A 296 1.90 -18.69 4.63
C ASN A 296 2.69 -17.46 5.09
N LEU A 297 2.00 -16.52 5.74
CA LEU A 297 2.63 -15.35 6.36
C LEU A 297 3.71 -15.76 7.35
N PHE A 298 3.41 -16.67 8.28
CA PHE A 298 4.38 -17.17 9.25
C PHE A 298 5.62 -17.76 8.55
N TYR A 299 5.44 -18.57 7.50
CA TYR A 299 6.58 -19.11 6.73
C TYR A 299 7.43 -17.98 6.12
N HIS A 300 6.83 -17.02 5.42
CA HIS A 300 7.60 -15.99 4.72
C HIS A 300 8.29 -15.00 5.67
N LEU A 301 7.69 -14.67 6.83
CA LEU A 301 8.36 -13.86 7.85
C LEU A 301 9.59 -14.58 8.43
N ASN A 302 9.50 -15.89 8.73
CA ASN A 302 10.65 -16.67 9.22
C ASN A 302 11.69 -16.93 8.11
N PHE A 303 11.26 -17.11 6.86
CA PHE A 303 12.17 -17.15 5.72
C PHE A 303 12.97 -15.84 5.61
N MET A 304 12.32 -14.68 5.72
CA MET A 304 13.01 -13.38 5.66
C MET A 304 13.96 -13.17 6.83
N HIS A 305 13.60 -13.60 8.05
CA HIS A 305 14.51 -13.65 9.19
C HIS A 305 15.79 -14.43 8.83
N ASP A 306 15.66 -15.70 8.45
CA ASP A 306 16.81 -16.58 8.17
C ASP A 306 17.62 -16.11 6.94
N TYR A 307 16.94 -15.57 5.92
CA TYR A 307 17.57 -15.04 4.71
C TYR A 307 18.45 -13.83 5.02
N LEU A 308 17.90 -12.85 5.74
CA LEU A 308 18.60 -11.62 6.10
C LEU A 308 19.67 -11.86 7.18
N TYR A 309 19.47 -12.83 8.09
CA TYR A 309 20.49 -13.26 9.04
C TYR A 309 21.78 -13.71 8.32
N ASN A 310 21.64 -14.50 7.25
CA ASN A 310 22.77 -14.95 6.41
C ASN A 310 23.44 -13.81 5.61
N LEU A 311 22.73 -12.69 5.39
CA LEU A 311 23.27 -11.45 4.82
C LEU A 311 23.84 -10.49 5.89
N GLY A 312 23.78 -10.87 7.18
CA GLY A 312 24.35 -10.11 8.29
C GLY A 312 23.40 -9.13 8.98
N PHE A 313 22.08 -9.33 8.86
CA PHE A 313 21.08 -8.76 9.77
C PHE A 313 20.86 -9.73 10.94
N ASN A 314 21.84 -9.77 11.83
CA ASN A 314 21.88 -10.62 13.02
C ASN A 314 21.54 -9.84 14.30
N GLU A 315 21.67 -10.47 15.46
CA GLU A 315 21.32 -9.89 16.75
C GLU A 315 22.07 -8.57 17.00
N SER A 316 23.37 -8.52 16.70
CA SER A 316 24.18 -7.29 16.87
C SER A 316 23.84 -6.17 15.90
N ALA A 317 23.11 -6.47 14.82
CA ALA A 317 22.61 -5.52 13.84
C ALA A 317 21.15 -5.09 14.10
N GLY A 318 20.57 -5.51 15.23
CA GLY A 318 19.19 -5.18 15.60
C GLY A 318 18.15 -5.91 14.75
N ASN A 319 18.30 -7.22 14.57
CA ASN A 319 17.25 -8.05 13.97
C ASN A 319 16.07 -8.28 14.94
N PHE A 320 15.06 -9.05 14.52
CA PHE A 320 13.82 -9.24 15.27
C PHE A 320 13.80 -10.63 15.94
N GLN A 321 14.15 -10.69 17.23
CA GLN A 321 14.28 -11.95 17.98
C GLN A 321 13.68 -11.85 19.40
N LEU A 322 12.95 -12.88 19.82
CA LEU A 322 12.46 -12.96 21.21
C LEU A 322 13.61 -13.21 22.19
N ASP A 323 14.61 -13.99 21.80
CA ASP A 323 15.84 -14.26 22.54
C ASP A 323 17.03 -14.16 21.56
N ASN A 324 18.08 -13.45 21.99
CA ASN A 324 19.29 -13.21 21.20
C ASN A 324 20.45 -14.16 21.57
N PHE A 325 20.21 -15.12 22.47
CA PHE A 325 21.17 -16.16 22.88
C PHE A 325 22.53 -15.59 23.34
N ASP A 326 22.53 -14.44 24.01
CA ASP A 326 23.70 -13.65 24.42
C ASP A 326 24.65 -13.21 23.26
N ARG A 327 24.17 -13.15 22.00
CA ARG A 327 24.99 -12.82 20.81
C ARG A 327 25.10 -11.32 20.50
N GLY A 328 24.29 -10.47 21.11
CA GLY A 328 24.29 -9.02 20.90
C GLY A 328 22.88 -8.44 20.77
N GLY A 329 22.79 -7.13 20.52
CA GLY A 329 21.52 -6.40 20.37
C GLY A 329 20.64 -6.42 21.62
N SER A 330 19.36 -6.07 21.44
CA SER A 330 18.33 -6.13 22.47
C SER A 330 17.21 -7.04 21.98
N GLY A 331 17.12 -8.24 22.54
CA GLY A 331 16.02 -9.16 22.21
C GLY A 331 14.68 -8.72 22.82
N ASN A 332 13.70 -9.63 22.78
CA ASN A 332 12.29 -9.39 23.12
C ASN A 332 11.56 -8.51 22.08
N ASP A 333 11.97 -8.58 20.82
CA ASP A 333 11.39 -7.82 19.70
C ASP A 333 10.94 -8.64 18.48
N PRO A 334 10.23 -9.78 18.66
CA PRO A 334 9.75 -10.57 17.53
C PRO A 334 8.80 -9.77 16.62
N VAL A 335 8.84 -10.06 15.32
CA VAL A 335 7.81 -9.59 14.37
C VAL A 335 6.47 -10.24 14.70
N ARG A 336 5.43 -9.43 14.87
CA ARG A 336 4.04 -9.87 15.05
C ARG A 336 3.27 -9.67 13.74
N GLY A 337 2.96 -10.76 13.04
CA GLY A 337 2.21 -10.73 11.79
C GLY A 337 0.71 -10.91 11.97
N ALA A 338 -0.11 -10.20 11.18
CA ALA A 338 -1.56 -10.37 11.11
C ALA A 338 -2.03 -10.51 9.66
N ALA A 339 -2.48 -11.70 9.27
CA ALA A 339 -3.21 -11.93 8.02
C ALA A 339 -4.67 -11.46 8.17
N GLN A 340 -5.28 -11.00 7.07
CA GLN A 340 -6.67 -10.51 7.00
C GLN A 340 -7.01 -9.46 8.08
N HIS A 341 -6.02 -8.61 8.40
CA HIS A 341 -6.17 -7.56 9.40
C HIS A 341 -7.18 -6.50 8.93
N SER A 342 -7.79 -5.77 9.87
CA SER A 342 -8.71 -4.67 9.56
C SER A 342 -8.04 -3.60 8.68
N GLY A 343 -8.49 -3.48 7.43
CA GLY A 343 -7.91 -2.67 6.37
C GLY A 343 -8.21 -3.28 5.00
N PHE A 344 -7.94 -2.55 3.92
CA PHE A 344 -8.17 -3.04 2.54
C PHE A 344 -7.11 -2.52 1.57
N ASN A 345 -6.85 -3.30 0.51
CA ASN A 345 -5.99 -2.96 -0.63
C ASN A 345 -4.59 -2.43 -0.26
N ASN A 346 -4.02 -2.91 0.84
CA ASN A 346 -2.69 -2.50 1.32
C ASN A 346 -2.06 -3.57 2.22
N ALA A 347 -0.80 -3.37 2.59
CA ALA A 347 -0.15 -4.00 3.73
C ALA A 347 0.65 -2.92 4.49
N PHE A 348 1.24 -3.24 5.64
CA PHE A 348 2.24 -2.37 6.29
C PHE A 348 3.15 -3.12 7.26
N PHE A 349 4.30 -2.52 7.56
CA PHE A 349 5.23 -2.93 8.63
C PHE A 349 5.58 -1.74 9.53
N ALA A 350 5.20 -1.82 10.80
CA ALA A 350 5.54 -0.86 11.84
C ALA A 350 6.77 -1.33 12.62
N THR A 351 7.90 -0.66 12.37
CA THR A 351 9.18 -0.92 13.05
C THR A 351 9.35 -0.03 14.28
N LEU A 352 9.82 -0.60 15.38
CA LEU A 352 10.26 0.11 16.57
C LEU A 352 11.77 -0.12 16.80
N GLU A 353 12.35 0.61 17.75
CA GLU A 353 13.76 0.47 18.15
C GLU A 353 14.11 -0.98 18.53
N ASP A 354 15.39 -1.36 18.42
CA ASP A 354 15.94 -2.65 18.89
C ASP A 354 15.49 -2.94 20.34
N GLY A 355 14.90 -4.12 20.57
CA GLY A 355 14.27 -4.51 21.84
C GLY A 355 12.79 -4.14 22.00
N GLN A 356 12.14 -3.58 20.97
CA GLN A 356 10.68 -3.39 20.91
C GLN A 356 10.06 -4.16 19.73
N PRO A 357 9.03 -5.02 19.95
CA PRO A 357 8.40 -5.82 18.90
C PRO A 357 7.87 -5.01 17.72
N ALA A 358 8.21 -5.45 16.51
CA ALA A 358 7.59 -4.94 15.28
C ALA A 358 6.20 -5.54 15.06
N PHE A 359 5.36 -4.84 14.31
CA PHE A 359 4.03 -5.33 13.91
C PHE A 359 3.83 -5.18 12.40
N THR A 360 3.32 -6.20 11.73
CA THR A 360 3.02 -6.18 10.30
C THR A 360 1.65 -6.78 10.01
N ALA A 361 0.94 -6.19 9.06
CA ALA A 361 -0.44 -6.52 8.77
C ALA A 361 -0.72 -6.53 7.27
N TYR A 362 -1.54 -7.49 6.86
CA TYR A 362 -1.87 -7.77 5.47
C TYR A 362 -3.38 -7.74 5.31
N PHE A 363 -3.85 -7.02 4.30
CA PHE A 363 -5.26 -6.77 4.08
C PHE A 363 -5.81 -7.52 2.87
N LEU A 364 -7.13 -7.61 2.80
CA LEU A 364 -7.85 -8.04 1.62
C LEU A 364 -7.85 -6.94 0.56
N PHE A 365 -7.38 -7.26 -0.64
CA PHE A 365 -7.57 -6.52 -1.87
C PHE A 365 -8.96 -6.86 -2.40
N THR A 366 -9.81 -5.86 -2.65
CA THR A 366 -11.25 -6.06 -2.91
C THR A 366 -11.82 -5.13 -3.97
N THR A 367 -11.11 -4.06 -4.34
CA THR A 367 -11.65 -2.97 -5.17
C THR A 367 -11.26 -3.15 -6.65
N PRO A 368 -12.20 -3.41 -7.59
CA PRO A 368 -11.89 -3.49 -9.01
C PRO A 368 -11.15 -2.23 -9.50
N PRO A 369 -10.07 -2.34 -10.31
CA PRO A 369 -9.65 -3.52 -11.08
C PRO A 369 -8.80 -4.55 -10.32
N LEU A 370 -8.53 -4.36 -9.02
CA LEU A 370 -7.67 -5.25 -8.24
C LEU A 370 -8.23 -6.69 -8.17
N ARG A 371 -7.34 -7.67 -8.07
CA ARG A 371 -7.70 -9.05 -7.77
C ARG A 371 -8.34 -9.08 -6.37
N GLN A 372 -9.37 -9.91 -6.16
CA GLN A 372 -10.05 -10.03 -4.87
C GLN A 372 -9.23 -10.88 -3.87
N ALA A 373 -7.99 -10.47 -3.60
CA ALA A 373 -6.94 -11.29 -3.01
C ALA A 373 -6.66 -11.01 -1.54
N ASP A 374 -6.06 -11.99 -0.86
CA ASP A 374 -5.39 -11.77 0.42
C ASP A 374 -3.91 -11.44 0.15
N SER A 375 -3.40 -10.31 0.63
CA SER A 375 -1.98 -9.96 0.48
C SER A 375 -1.06 -10.85 1.33
N ALA A 376 -1.60 -11.57 2.33
CA ALA A 376 -0.85 -12.56 3.12
C ALA A 376 -0.48 -13.84 2.32
N VAL A 377 -0.96 -13.99 1.08
CA VAL A 377 -0.51 -15.04 0.15
C VAL A 377 0.36 -14.52 -1.01
N ASP A 378 0.70 -13.22 -1.02
CA ASP A 378 1.59 -12.63 -2.02
C ASP A 378 3.00 -12.43 -1.44
N ALA A 379 3.93 -13.30 -1.83
CA ALA A 379 5.23 -13.43 -1.17
C ALA A 379 6.10 -12.17 -1.31
N ASP A 380 6.01 -11.46 -2.43
CA ASP A 380 6.79 -10.24 -2.67
C ASP A 380 6.29 -9.06 -1.84
N VAL A 381 4.97 -8.94 -1.61
CA VAL A 381 4.38 -8.00 -0.64
C VAL A 381 4.89 -8.32 0.77
N ILE A 382 4.92 -9.59 1.18
CA ILE A 382 5.47 -9.98 2.50
C ILE A 382 6.95 -9.60 2.62
N TYR A 383 7.75 -9.80 1.56
CA TYR A 383 9.17 -9.45 1.55
C TYR A 383 9.39 -7.94 1.53
N HIS A 384 8.58 -7.17 0.79
CA HIS A 384 8.57 -5.71 0.79
C HIS A 384 8.34 -5.19 2.22
N GLU A 385 7.27 -5.65 2.88
CA GLU A 385 6.97 -5.24 4.25
C GLU A 385 8.10 -5.56 5.24
N TYR A 386 8.66 -6.77 5.19
CA TYR A 386 9.76 -7.14 6.10
C TYR A 386 11.01 -6.24 5.91
N VAL A 387 11.23 -5.73 4.69
CA VAL A 387 12.40 -4.89 4.37
C VAL A 387 12.25 -3.46 4.86
N HIS A 388 11.03 -2.96 5.14
CA HIS A 388 10.85 -1.76 5.98
C HIS A 388 11.42 -1.98 7.38
N GLY A 389 11.26 -3.18 7.93
CA GLY A 389 11.92 -3.62 9.16
C GLY A 389 13.45 -3.59 9.08
N LEU A 390 14.01 -4.23 8.06
CA LEU A 390 15.46 -4.26 7.79
C LEU A 390 16.05 -2.85 7.66
N THR A 391 15.47 -2.02 6.80
CA THR A 391 16.01 -0.70 6.44
C THR A 391 15.89 0.28 7.59
N THR A 392 14.79 0.26 8.35
CA THR A 392 14.62 1.09 9.55
C THR A 392 15.57 0.70 10.68
N ARG A 393 15.93 -0.58 10.83
CA ARG A 393 16.91 -1.03 11.84
C ARG A 393 18.37 -0.77 11.42
N LEU A 394 18.69 -0.87 10.13
CA LEU A 394 20.08 -0.75 9.67
C LEU A 394 20.54 0.67 9.33
N VAL A 395 19.67 1.52 8.75
CA VAL A 395 20.07 2.87 8.32
C VAL A 395 20.19 3.80 9.53
N GLY A 396 21.27 4.56 9.60
CA GLY A 396 21.60 5.36 10.78
C GLY A 396 22.08 4.47 11.95
N ASN A 397 21.17 3.85 12.68
CA ASN A 397 21.43 2.81 13.70
C ASN A 397 20.10 2.17 14.22
N PRO A 398 20.13 1.01 14.90
CA PRO A 398 18.92 0.31 15.38
C PRO A 398 18.04 1.05 16.42
N TYR A 399 18.51 2.19 16.95
CA TYR A 399 17.76 3.06 17.87
C TYR A 399 17.32 4.38 17.23
N ASP A 400 17.51 4.57 15.91
CA ASP A 400 17.01 5.72 15.15
C ASP A 400 15.96 5.28 14.11
N VAL A 401 14.76 4.97 14.59
CA VAL A 401 13.60 4.69 13.72
C VAL A 401 13.15 5.89 12.88
N THR A 402 13.80 7.04 13.01
CA THR A 402 13.56 8.24 12.19
C THR A 402 14.61 8.43 11.09
N ALA A 403 15.57 7.52 10.95
CA ALA A 403 16.67 7.63 9.99
C ALA A 403 16.23 7.75 8.52
N LEU A 404 15.07 7.18 8.16
CA LEU A 404 14.48 7.29 6.82
C LEU A 404 13.42 8.39 6.69
N SER A 405 13.34 9.32 7.64
CA SER A 405 12.49 10.49 7.52
C SER A 405 13.03 11.51 6.50
N GLY A 406 12.11 12.24 5.84
CA GLY A 406 12.43 13.14 4.72
C GLY A 406 12.04 12.51 3.37
N PHE A 407 11.97 13.32 2.31
CA PHE A 407 11.43 12.87 1.02
C PHE A 407 12.29 11.79 0.37
N GLN A 408 13.61 11.99 0.28
CA GLN A 408 14.51 10.99 -0.31
C GLN A 408 14.69 9.77 0.60
N GLY A 409 14.70 9.96 1.93
CA GLY A 409 14.79 8.88 2.91
C GLY A 409 13.61 7.90 2.80
N GLY A 410 12.38 8.42 2.80
CA GLY A 410 11.16 7.62 2.69
C GLY A 410 11.07 6.91 1.34
N ALA A 411 11.40 7.62 0.25
CA ALA A 411 11.44 7.04 -1.08
C ALA A 411 12.46 5.89 -1.20
N MET A 412 13.64 6.01 -0.58
CA MET A 412 14.59 4.91 -0.55
C MET A 412 14.12 3.73 0.30
N GLY A 413 13.36 3.96 1.38
CA GLY A 413 12.70 2.91 2.15
C GLY A 413 11.84 2.00 1.25
N GLU A 414 10.88 2.60 0.55
CA GLU A 414 10.06 1.93 -0.47
C GLU A 414 10.91 1.23 -1.55
N GLY A 415 11.90 1.94 -2.08
CA GLY A 415 12.72 1.45 -3.18
C GLY A 415 13.67 0.29 -2.79
N TRP A 416 14.13 0.24 -1.54
CA TRP A 416 14.85 -0.92 -1.01
C TRP A 416 13.92 -2.10 -0.82
N SER A 417 12.72 -1.87 -0.26
CA SER A 417 11.71 -2.91 -0.04
C SER A 417 11.32 -3.60 -1.34
N ASP A 418 11.06 -2.83 -2.40
CA ASP A 418 10.87 -3.36 -3.76
C ASP A 418 12.10 -4.11 -4.28
N ALA A 419 13.30 -3.51 -4.20
CA ALA A 419 14.51 -4.11 -4.74
C ALA A 419 14.87 -5.46 -4.10
N TYR A 420 14.62 -5.64 -2.80
CA TYR A 420 14.79 -6.92 -2.12
C TYR A 420 13.71 -7.92 -2.52
N ALA A 421 12.43 -7.54 -2.49
CA ALA A 421 11.32 -8.41 -2.88
C ALA A 421 11.53 -8.97 -4.30
N CYS A 422 11.72 -8.07 -5.27
CA CYS A 422 12.05 -8.38 -6.66
C CYS A 422 13.35 -9.21 -6.79
N SER A 423 14.39 -8.92 -5.99
CA SER A 423 15.63 -9.69 -6.04
C SER A 423 15.45 -11.14 -5.58
N ILE A 424 14.67 -11.34 -4.51
CA ILE A 424 14.44 -12.63 -3.87
C ILE A 424 13.55 -13.52 -4.73
N THR A 425 12.45 -12.98 -5.26
CA THR A 425 11.57 -13.71 -6.20
C THR A 425 12.18 -13.87 -7.60
N ASN A 426 13.17 -13.04 -7.93
CA ASN A 426 13.71 -12.88 -9.29
C ASN A 426 12.63 -12.43 -10.29
N ASP A 427 11.69 -11.62 -9.83
CA ASP A 427 10.74 -10.88 -10.67
C ASP A 427 11.08 -9.39 -10.67
N SER A 428 10.70 -8.67 -11.73
CA SER A 428 10.87 -7.21 -11.86
C SER A 428 9.56 -6.44 -11.72
N ILE A 429 8.52 -7.14 -11.26
CA ILE A 429 7.20 -6.62 -10.91
C ILE A 429 6.98 -6.88 -9.41
N LEU A 430 6.10 -6.09 -8.80
CA LEU A 430 5.71 -6.21 -7.39
C LEU A 430 4.18 -6.26 -7.26
N GLY A 431 3.65 -7.24 -6.53
CA GLY A 431 2.25 -7.35 -6.16
C GLY A 431 1.32 -7.61 -7.35
N GLU A 432 1.82 -8.20 -8.44
CA GLU A 432 0.98 -8.55 -9.60
C GLU A 432 -0.11 -9.57 -9.25
N TYR A 433 0.07 -10.39 -8.22
CA TYR A 433 -0.98 -11.28 -7.76
C TYR A 433 -2.06 -10.51 -7.00
N ALA A 434 -1.71 -9.73 -5.97
CA ALA A 434 -2.67 -8.91 -5.22
C ALA A 434 -3.46 -7.92 -6.11
N THR A 435 -2.79 -7.34 -7.11
CA THR A 435 -3.42 -6.39 -8.05
C THR A 435 -4.07 -7.02 -9.28
N GLY A 436 -3.66 -8.23 -9.69
CA GLY A 436 -4.06 -8.83 -10.95
C GLY A 436 -3.42 -8.19 -12.20
N ASN A 437 -2.48 -7.25 -12.01
CA ASN A 437 -1.80 -6.53 -13.09
C ASN A 437 -0.44 -7.18 -13.41
N ALA A 438 -0.40 -8.10 -14.38
CA ALA A 438 0.81 -8.77 -14.79
C ALA A 438 1.82 -7.90 -15.60
N GLU A 439 1.49 -6.64 -15.92
CA GLU A 439 2.37 -5.74 -16.68
C GLU A 439 3.27 -4.89 -15.78
N THR A 440 2.72 -4.30 -14.71
CA THR A 440 3.46 -3.45 -13.75
C THR A 440 3.11 -3.68 -12.28
N GLY A 441 2.19 -4.60 -11.96
CA GLY A 441 1.77 -4.88 -10.60
C GLY A 441 1.10 -3.67 -9.93
N ILE A 442 1.50 -3.38 -8.69
CA ILE A 442 1.05 -2.18 -7.95
C ILE A 442 1.81 -0.90 -8.33
N ARG A 443 3.00 -1.04 -8.92
CA ARG A 443 3.84 0.10 -9.34
C ARG A 443 3.46 0.59 -10.74
N ALA A 444 3.90 1.79 -11.11
CA ALA A 444 3.64 2.36 -12.44
C ALA A 444 4.68 1.91 -13.49
N VAL A 445 5.73 1.21 -13.07
CA VAL A 445 6.78 0.69 -13.95
C VAL A 445 7.06 -0.78 -13.66
N ASN A 446 7.43 -1.52 -14.69
CA ASN A 446 8.18 -2.76 -14.55
C ASN A 446 9.67 -2.41 -14.43
N TYR A 447 10.36 -2.85 -13.38
CA TYR A 447 11.73 -2.42 -13.11
C TYR A 447 12.74 -2.81 -14.20
N ALA A 448 12.50 -3.90 -14.93
CA ALA A 448 13.34 -4.30 -16.07
C ALA A 448 13.15 -3.42 -17.33
N GLN A 449 12.15 -2.53 -17.34
CA GLN A 449 11.81 -1.63 -18.45
C GLN A 449 11.66 -0.16 -18.01
N SER A 450 11.93 0.12 -16.74
CA SER A 450 11.68 1.43 -16.14
C SER A 450 12.54 2.53 -16.79
N PRO A 451 11.93 3.65 -17.22
CA PRO A 451 12.66 4.79 -17.77
C PRO A 451 13.18 5.75 -16.68
N ARG A 452 12.88 5.50 -15.39
CA ARG A 452 13.15 6.41 -14.27
C ARG A 452 14.63 6.80 -14.19
N VAL A 453 14.88 8.08 -13.90
CA VAL A 453 16.21 8.64 -13.58
C VAL A 453 16.12 9.61 -12.40
N TYR A 454 17.25 9.94 -11.79
CA TYR A 454 17.30 10.78 -10.59
C TYR A 454 16.58 12.13 -10.74
N GLY A 455 16.67 12.79 -11.91
CA GLY A 455 15.98 14.07 -12.16
C GLY A 455 14.45 13.97 -12.26
N ASP A 456 13.87 12.77 -12.21
CA ASP A 456 12.42 12.58 -12.08
C ASP A 456 11.92 12.72 -10.63
N PHE A 457 12.83 12.82 -9.64
CA PHE A 457 12.48 12.96 -8.23
C PHE A 457 11.62 14.22 -7.99
N GLY A 458 10.45 14.06 -7.37
CA GLY A 458 9.45 15.11 -7.21
C GLY A 458 8.82 15.60 -8.54
N ASN A 459 9.03 14.92 -9.66
CA ASN A 459 8.74 15.37 -11.04
C ASN A 459 8.16 14.26 -11.98
N ARG A 460 7.42 13.26 -11.47
CA ARG A 460 7.24 11.93 -12.12
C ARG A 460 6.42 11.76 -13.43
N PHE A 461 5.45 12.64 -13.75
CA PHE A 461 4.34 12.43 -14.73
C PHE A 461 3.22 11.45 -14.32
N GLY A 462 1.95 11.80 -14.63
CA GLY A 462 0.71 11.07 -14.27
C GLY A 462 -0.32 11.87 -13.44
N PRO A 463 -1.65 11.72 -13.64
CA PRO A 463 -2.65 12.55 -12.96
C PRO A 463 -2.99 12.10 -11.54
N LEU A 464 -2.83 12.98 -10.54
CA LEU A 464 -3.50 12.82 -9.24
C LEU A 464 -4.97 13.23 -9.36
N ILE A 465 -5.85 12.23 -9.48
CA ILE A 465 -7.31 12.39 -9.61
C ILE A 465 -8.01 13.05 -8.40
N LEU A 466 -7.29 13.34 -7.31
CA LEU A 466 -7.87 14.00 -6.12
C LEU A 466 -8.12 15.51 -6.30
N PHE A 467 -7.51 16.15 -7.30
CA PHE A 467 -7.56 17.60 -7.46
C PHE A 467 -8.26 18.05 -8.74
N GLN A 468 -9.59 17.93 -8.78
CA GLN A 468 -10.42 18.65 -9.75
C GLN A 468 -10.46 20.17 -9.42
N ILE A 469 -9.34 20.88 -9.59
CA ILE A 469 -9.31 22.33 -9.35
C ILE A 469 -9.76 23.08 -10.61
N THR A 470 -10.99 23.57 -10.58
CA THR A 470 -11.54 24.40 -11.66
C THR A 470 -10.78 25.73 -11.73
N GLY A 471 -10.33 26.12 -12.93
CA GLY A 471 -9.80 27.45 -13.19
C GLY A 471 -8.35 27.72 -12.73
N GLY A 472 -7.51 26.69 -12.62
CA GLY A 472 -6.05 26.84 -12.52
C GLY A 472 -5.33 26.09 -13.64
N ILE A 473 -4.11 25.57 -13.39
CA ILE A 473 -3.56 24.51 -14.24
C ILE A 473 -4.51 23.32 -14.23
N ALA A 474 -4.73 22.70 -15.39
CA ALA A 474 -5.24 21.33 -15.43
C ALA A 474 -4.15 20.40 -14.85
N LEU A 475 -4.37 19.87 -13.66
CA LEU A 475 -3.37 19.08 -12.91
C LEU A 475 -3.21 17.65 -13.46
N ASP A 476 -3.30 17.47 -14.78
CA ASP A 476 -3.00 16.19 -15.42
C ASP A 476 -1.51 15.80 -15.26
N LYS A 477 -0.65 16.78 -14.94
CA LYS A 477 0.82 16.66 -14.88
C LYS A 477 1.49 17.57 -13.83
N THR A 478 1.05 17.56 -12.57
CA THR A 478 1.75 18.30 -11.48
C THR A 478 2.08 17.39 -10.31
N PHE A 479 3.36 17.40 -9.90
CA PHE A 479 3.93 16.42 -8.97
C PHE A 479 4.35 17.05 -7.66
N ILE A 480 4.07 16.29 -6.60
CA ILE A 480 4.52 16.47 -5.23
C ILE A 480 5.30 15.19 -4.92
N PRO A 481 6.44 15.25 -4.21
CA PRO A 481 7.17 14.06 -3.80
C PRO A 481 6.27 13.07 -3.03
N GLU A 482 6.37 11.80 -3.36
CA GLU A 482 5.55 10.72 -2.83
C GLU A 482 6.43 9.47 -2.76
N SER A 483 6.45 8.79 -1.61
CA SER A 483 7.50 7.81 -1.28
C SER A 483 7.51 6.60 -2.20
N HIS A 484 6.35 6.10 -2.63
CA HIS A 484 6.29 4.93 -3.50
C HIS A 484 6.68 5.33 -4.95
N ASP A 485 6.15 6.46 -5.42
CA ASP A 485 6.38 7.01 -6.75
C ASP A 485 7.84 7.41 -6.99
N ASP A 486 8.47 8.10 -6.04
CA ASP A 486 9.89 8.44 -6.07
C ASP A 486 10.77 7.22 -5.71
N GLY A 487 10.24 6.28 -4.93
CA GLY A 487 10.90 5.01 -4.61
C GLY A 487 11.12 4.11 -5.82
N GLU A 488 10.24 4.18 -6.83
CA GLU A 488 10.46 3.54 -8.13
C GLU A 488 11.80 3.96 -8.76
N ILE A 489 12.28 5.19 -8.53
CA ILE A 489 13.58 5.65 -9.04
C ILE A 489 14.70 4.83 -8.40
N TRP A 490 14.70 4.70 -7.07
CA TRP A 490 15.71 3.98 -6.31
C TRP A 490 15.69 2.48 -6.63
N ALA A 491 14.50 1.85 -6.61
CA ALA A 491 14.32 0.45 -7.00
C ALA A 491 14.79 0.16 -8.43
N THR A 492 14.56 1.09 -9.37
CA THR A 492 15.07 0.98 -10.75
C THR A 492 16.60 0.93 -10.80
N VAL A 493 17.30 1.81 -10.09
CA VAL A 493 18.77 1.81 -10.06
C VAL A 493 19.31 0.52 -9.41
N LEU A 494 18.65 0.06 -8.35
CA LEU A 494 19.03 -1.18 -7.66
C LEU A 494 18.75 -2.44 -8.50
N TRP A 495 17.69 -2.49 -9.30
CA TRP A 495 17.43 -3.60 -10.22
C TRP A 495 18.48 -3.69 -11.34
N ASP A 496 18.89 -2.56 -11.92
CA ASP A 496 20.00 -2.51 -12.87
C ASP A 496 21.32 -2.94 -12.20
N LEU A 497 21.55 -2.55 -10.94
CA LEU A 497 22.73 -2.93 -10.18
C LEU A 497 22.76 -4.43 -9.88
N ARG A 498 21.63 -5.00 -9.46
CA ARG A 498 21.43 -6.45 -9.29
C ARG A 498 21.76 -7.20 -10.57
N THR A 499 21.29 -6.69 -11.71
CA THR A 499 21.55 -7.27 -13.04
C THR A 499 23.03 -7.21 -13.40
N ALA A 500 23.74 -6.13 -13.04
CA ALA A 500 25.16 -5.95 -13.32
C ALA A 500 26.09 -6.78 -12.41
N LEU A 501 25.74 -6.96 -11.13
CA LEU A 501 26.57 -7.63 -10.12
C LEU A 501 26.22 -9.12 -9.91
N GLY A 502 25.02 -9.53 -10.30
CA GLY A 502 24.41 -10.80 -9.90
C GLY A 502 23.82 -10.73 -8.48
N ARG A 503 22.75 -11.50 -8.26
CA ARG A 503 21.93 -11.52 -7.03
C ARG A 503 22.75 -11.58 -5.74
N GLU A 504 23.59 -12.60 -5.58
CA GLU A 504 24.34 -12.84 -4.33
C GLU A 504 25.30 -11.69 -3.97
N THR A 505 25.97 -11.11 -4.99
CA THR A 505 26.87 -9.96 -4.78
C THR A 505 26.07 -8.72 -4.42
N PHE A 506 24.98 -8.47 -5.13
CA PHE A 506 24.08 -7.34 -4.90
C PHE A 506 23.50 -7.36 -3.50
N GLU A 507 22.82 -8.43 -3.08
CA GLU A 507 22.13 -8.50 -1.79
C GLU A 507 23.11 -8.34 -0.61
N ARG A 508 24.31 -8.93 -0.68
CA ARG A 508 25.36 -8.71 0.33
C ARG A 508 25.86 -7.27 0.35
N VAL A 509 26.21 -6.70 -0.81
CA VAL A 509 26.70 -5.31 -0.88
C VAL A 509 25.64 -4.31 -0.42
N ILE A 510 24.36 -4.51 -0.76
CA ILE A 510 23.27 -3.64 -0.28
C ILE A 510 23.03 -3.82 1.22
N THR A 511 23.03 -5.05 1.76
CA THR A 511 22.81 -5.27 3.22
C THR A 511 23.88 -4.56 4.04
N ASP A 512 25.14 -4.59 3.60
CA ASP A 512 26.22 -3.88 4.28
C ASP A 512 26.22 -2.37 3.98
N ALA A 513 25.75 -1.95 2.80
CA ALA A 513 25.58 -0.52 2.49
C ALA A 513 24.57 0.15 3.43
N LEU A 514 23.46 -0.51 3.77
CA LEU A 514 22.49 0.02 4.73
C LEU A 514 23.14 0.42 6.06
N LYS A 515 24.14 -0.35 6.54
CA LYS A 515 24.90 -0.09 7.77
C LYS A 515 25.87 1.10 7.67
N PHE A 516 26.22 1.51 6.45
CA PHE A 516 27.05 2.70 6.17
C PHE A 516 26.21 3.93 5.80
N THR A 517 24.94 3.76 5.44
CA THR A 517 24.02 4.86 5.12
C THR A 517 23.73 5.70 6.37
N PRO A 518 23.95 7.02 6.35
CA PRO A 518 23.70 7.89 7.50
C PRO A 518 22.20 8.06 7.79
N SER A 519 21.87 8.54 8.98
CA SER A 519 20.52 9.03 9.30
C SER A 519 20.18 10.27 8.46
N ARG A 520 18.94 10.33 7.98
CA ARG A 520 18.40 11.31 7.02
C ARG A 520 19.27 11.42 5.75
N PRO A 521 19.44 10.33 4.98
CA PRO A 521 20.28 10.29 3.80
C PRO A 521 19.58 10.89 2.55
N SER A 522 20.37 11.44 1.64
CA SER A 522 20.00 11.59 0.22
C SER A 522 20.26 10.28 -0.54
N MET A 523 19.70 10.16 -1.76
CA MET A 523 20.00 9.01 -2.65
C MET A 523 21.50 8.94 -3.02
N LEU A 524 22.22 10.06 -2.96
CA LEU A 524 23.66 10.11 -3.22
C LEU A 524 24.49 9.63 -2.02
N ASP A 525 24.04 9.88 -0.79
CA ASP A 525 24.67 9.31 0.41
C ASP A 525 24.55 7.78 0.42
N ALA A 526 23.37 7.26 0.03
CA ALA A 526 23.14 5.83 -0.10
C ALA A 526 23.97 5.19 -1.24
N ARG A 527 24.13 5.88 -2.40
CA ARG A 527 25.08 5.46 -3.45
C ARG A 527 26.51 5.36 -2.90
N ASP A 528 26.95 6.36 -2.15
CA ASP A 528 28.32 6.40 -1.63
C ASP A 528 28.53 5.35 -0.53
N ALA A 529 27.49 5.05 0.27
CA ALA A 529 27.47 3.89 1.17
C ALA A 529 27.60 2.55 0.43
N ILE A 530 26.98 2.38 -0.74
CA ILE A 530 27.13 1.19 -1.61
C ILE A 530 28.57 1.07 -2.14
N LEU A 531 29.18 2.19 -2.54
CA LEU A 531 30.59 2.21 -2.97
C LEU A 531 31.54 1.85 -1.81
N ILE A 532 31.27 2.33 -0.60
CA ILE A 532 32.02 1.95 0.63
C ILE A 532 31.85 0.47 0.94
N ALA A 533 30.62 -0.07 0.87
CA ALA A 533 30.33 -1.47 1.15
C ALA A 533 31.04 -2.42 0.16
N ASP A 534 31.11 -2.06 -1.13
CA ASP A 534 31.88 -2.85 -2.11
C ASP A 534 33.40 -2.82 -1.82
N VAL A 535 33.95 -1.69 -1.37
CA VAL A 535 35.35 -1.65 -0.91
C VAL A 535 35.56 -2.55 0.30
N ALA A 536 34.65 -2.53 1.28
CA ALA A 536 34.72 -3.38 2.47
C ALA A 536 34.59 -4.89 2.15
N ASN A 537 33.66 -5.25 1.25
CA ASN A 537 33.31 -6.64 0.96
C ASN A 537 34.17 -7.31 -0.13
N THR A 538 34.63 -6.56 -1.13
CA THR A 538 35.31 -7.13 -2.31
C THR A 538 36.69 -6.53 -2.57
N GLY A 539 37.10 -5.52 -1.80
CA GLY A 539 38.28 -4.70 -2.12
C GLY A 539 38.02 -3.72 -3.26
N GLY A 540 36.75 -3.46 -3.61
CA GLY A 540 36.37 -2.49 -4.63
C GLY A 540 36.37 -3.05 -6.06
N THR A 541 36.16 -4.36 -6.25
CA THR A 541 36.18 -4.96 -7.61
C THR A 541 34.98 -4.54 -8.45
N ASN A 542 33.88 -4.10 -7.84
CA ASN A 542 32.65 -3.76 -8.55
C ASN A 542 32.44 -2.25 -8.78
N GLN A 543 33.31 -1.40 -8.25
CA GLN A 543 33.25 0.07 -8.36
C GLN A 543 32.90 0.57 -9.76
N THR A 544 33.52 0.00 -10.81
CA THR A 544 33.26 0.37 -12.21
C THR A 544 31.82 0.05 -12.62
N ALA A 545 31.27 -1.09 -12.21
CA ALA A 545 29.90 -1.48 -12.51
C ALA A 545 28.90 -0.62 -11.73
N ILE A 546 29.15 -0.38 -10.43
CA ILE A 546 28.35 0.50 -9.58
C ILE A 546 28.28 1.90 -10.19
N TRP A 547 29.44 2.53 -10.47
CA TRP A 547 29.47 3.85 -11.11
C TRP A 547 28.80 3.88 -12.48
N THR A 548 28.89 2.81 -13.28
CA THR A 548 28.24 2.74 -14.59
C THR A 548 26.72 2.75 -14.46
N VAL A 549 26.16 1.95 -13.54
CA VAL A 549 24.71 1.88 -13.30
C VAL A 549 24.17 3.18 -12.71
N PHE A 550 24.78 3.69 -11.64
CA PHE A 550 24.34 4.94 -11.01
C PHE A 550 24.46 6.14 -11.95
N ALA A 551 25.55 6.25 -12.73
CA ALA A 551 25.67 7.30 -13.74
C ALA A 551 24.63 7.16 -14.86
N ALA A 552 24.32 5.95 -15.34
CA ALA A 552 23.27 5.74 -16.34
C ALA A 552 21.87 6.21 -15.86
N ARG A 553 21.64 6.18 -14.54
CA ARG A 553 20.40 6.64 -13.89
C ARG A 553 20.45 8.07 -13.34
N GLY A 554 21.45 8.86 -13.72
CA GLY A 554 21.55 10.28 -13.35
C GLY A 554 22.18 10.55 -11.98
N MET A 555 22.73 9.52 -11.31
CA MET A 555 23.41 9.60 -10.01
C MET A 555 24.94 9.53 -10.17
N GLY A 556 25.49 10.14 -11.22
CA GLY A 556 26.92 10.21 -11.53
C GLY A 556 27.75 11.06 -10.56
N VAL A 557 29.06 11.15 -10.82
CA VAL A 557 30.05 11.80 -9.93
C VAL A 557 29.76 13.28 -9.70
N SER A 558 29.19 13.97 -10.69
CA SER A 558 28.81 15.37 -10.55
C SER A 558 27.34 15.58 -10.17
N ALA A 559 26.61 14.50 -9.85
CA ALA A 559 25.25 14.62 -9.32
C ALA A 559 25.29 15.26 -7.92
N ARG A 560 24.27 16.04 -7.58
CA ARG A 560 24.22 16.79 -6.33
C ARG A 560 22.81 16.82 -5.74
N SER A 561 22.75 16.78 -4.42
CA SER A 561 21.61 17.13 -3.60
C SER A 561 22.13 17.75 -2.30
N GLU A 562 21.35 18.62 -1.65
CA GLU A 562 21.78 19.31 -0.43
C GLU A 562 21.53 18.49 0.85
N ASN A 563 20.43 17.71 0.90
CA ASN A 563 20.01 16.91 2.07
C ASN A 563 18.80 15.99 1.72
N SER A 564 18.31 15.21 2.68
CA SER A 564 17.17 14.28 2.52
C SER A 564 15.83 14.91 2.12
N ASP A 565 15.63 16.21 2.39
CA ASP A 565 14.37 16.93 2.11
C ASP A 565 14.42 17.70 0.78
N ASP A 566 15.54 17.61 0.07
CA ASP A 566 15.76 18.28 -1.21
C ASP A 566 14.93 17.62 -2.32
N THR A 567 14.16 18.45 -3.02
CA THR A 567 13.27 18.08 -4.13
C THR A 567 13.76 18.59 -5.49
N ILE A 568 14.94 19.21 -5.54
CA ILE A 568 15.55 19.81 -6.73
C ILE A 568 16.93 19.17 -6.95
N VAL A 569 16.92 17.90 -7.35
CA VAL A 569 18.16 17.15 -7.48
C VAL A 569 18.88 17.44 -8.80
N PHE A 570 20.18 17.72 -8.72
CA PHE A 570 21.01 17.88 -9.90
C PHE A 570 21.47 16.50 -10.39
N GLN A 571 20.78 15.95 -11.40
CA GLN A 571 21.21 14.71 -12.04
C GLN A 571 22.46 14.89 -12.92
N ALA A 572 23.35 13.90 -12.92
CA ALA A 572 24.52 13.84 -13.79
C ALA A 572 24.80 12.41 -14.27
N PHE A 573 25.33 12.27 -15.49
CA PHE A 573 25.55 10.98 -16.17
C PHE A 573 27.05 10.64 -16.31
N ASP A 574 27.89 11.23 -15.46
CA ASP A 574 29.34 11.08 -15.50
C ASP A 574 29.87 10.04 -14.49
N THR A 575 30.88 9.28 -14.91
CA THR A 575 31.66 8.37 -14.06
C THR A 575 32.97 9.05 -13.64
N PRO A 576 33.76 8.46 -12.72
CA PRO A 576 35.07 9.01 -12.34
C PRO A 576 36.06 9.22 -13.51
N THR A 577 35.83 8.56 -14.66
CA THR A 577 36.70 8.66 -15.85
C THR A 577 36.31 9.76 -16.84
N ASN A 578 35.08 10.29 -16.75
CA ASN A 578 34.52 11.27 -17.69
C ASN A 578 33.76 12.41 -16.98
N ARG A 579 34.23 12.79 -15.79
CA ARG A 579 33.64 13.83 -14.94
C ARG A 579 33.35 15.14 -15.67
N LEU A 580 32.19 15.76 -15.41
CA LEU A 580 31.90 17.13 -15.85
C LEU A 580 32.82 18.13 -15.13
N LEU A 581 33.41 19.09 -15.87
CA LEU A 581 34.24 20.13 -15.26
C LEU A 581 33.40 21.32 -14.77
N PRO A 582 33.90 22.10 -13.80
CA PRO A 582 33.27 23.36 -13.36
C PRO A 582 33.36 24.50 -14.41
N GLY A 583 33.92 24.25 -15.59
CA GLY A 583 33.93 25.20 -16.70
C GLY A 583 32.53 25.38 -17.29
N ARG A 584 32.05 26.63 -17.37
CA ARG A 584 30.73 26.96 -17.91
C ARG A 584 30.79 28.02 -19.00
N GLU A 585 29.93 27.84 -20.00
CA GLU A 585 29.62 28.81 -21.05
C GLU A 585 28.18 29.26 -20.89
N THR A 586 27.94 30.57 -20.75
CA THR A 586 26.59 31.12 -20.59
C THR A 586 25.86 31.17 -21.93
N ILE A 587 24.71 30.48 -22.03
CA ILE A 587 23.80 30.53 -23.19
C ILE A 587 22.75 31.63 -23.00
N PHE A 588 22.18 31.72 -21.80
CA PHE A 588 21.21 32.73 -21.41
C PHE A 588 21.55 33.22 -20.00
N PHE A 589 21.35 34.51 -19.73
CA PHE A 589 21.41 35.06 -18.38
C PHE A 589 20.52 36.29 -18.25
N ASP A 590 19.74 36.34 -17.19
CA ASP A 590 19.03 37.51 -16.71
C ASP A 590 19.33 37.71 -15.23
N ASN A 591 19.66 38.94 -14.84
CA ASN A 591 19.90 39.31 -13.44
C ASN A 591 18.62 39.76 -12.72
N MET A 592 17.44 39.62 -13.34
CA MET A 592 16.09 39.91 -12.82
C MET A 592 15.85 41.37 -12.34
N ALA A 593 16.89 42.20 -12.33
CA ALA A 593 16.94 43.55 -11.79
C ALA A 593 16.78 44.65 -12.84
N SER A 594 16.90 44.31 -14.14
CA SER A 594 17.07 45.29 -15.23
C SER A 594 15.76 45.64 -15.96
N GLY A 595 14.63 45.67 -15.25
CA GLY A 595 13.30 45.80 -15.87
C GLY A 595 12.70 44.45 -16.27
N VAL A 596 11.65 44.47 -17.11
CA VAL A 596 10.85 43.27 -17.44
C VAL A 596 11.59 42.27 -18.35
N ASN A 597 12.59 42.70 -19.13
CA ASN A 597 13.44 41.84 -19.98
C ASN A 597 12.72 40.84 -20.90
N GLY A 598 11.46 41.12 -21.26
CA GLY A 598 10.62 40.23 -22.09
C GLY A 598 9.99 39.06 -21.34
N TRP A 599 10.15 38.98 -20.01
CA TRP A 599 9.38 38.06 -19.18
C TRP A 599 7.89 38.43 -19.21
N THR A 600 7.04 37.40 -19.10
CA THR A 600 5.58 37.51 -19.17
C THR A 600 4.93 36.93 -17.93
N VAL A 601 3.81 37.52 -17.53
CA VAL A 601 3.05 37.13 -16.33
C VAL A 601 1.64 36.68 -16.73
N ALA A 602 1.19 35.57 -16.18
CA ALA A 602 -0.17 35.05 -16.34
C ALA A 602 -0.69 34.44 -15.02
N GLY A 603 -2.01 34.31 -14.87
CA GLY A 603 -2.67 33.72 -13.70
C GLY A 603 -3.73 34.64 -13.08
N ASP A 604 -4.32 34.18 -11.98
CA ASP A 604 -5.41 34.88 -11.27
C ASP A 604 -5.03 35.07 -9.79
N ALA A 605 -5.18 36.30 -9.27
CA ALA A 605 -5.00 36.63 -7.87
C ALA A 605 -6.27 36.42 -7.02
N GLY A 606 -7.31 35.83 -7.60
CA GLY A 606 -8.63 35.62 -7.03
C GLY A 606 -9.67 36.55 -7.67
N ASN A 607 -10.81 35.98 -8.06
CA ASN A 607 -11.95 36.69 -8.66
C ASN A 607 -11.63 37.43 -9.99
N GLY A 608 -10.71 36.91 -10.81
CA GLY A 608 -10.34 37.51 -12.10
C GLY A 608 -9.33 38.65 -11.98
N ALA A 609 -8.63 38.77 -10.85
CA ALA A 609 -7.60 39.77 -10.63
C ALA A 609 -6.24 39.32 -11.26
N PRO A 610 -5.38 40.23 -11.75
CA PRO A 610 -4.09 39.84 -12.31
C PRO A 610 -3.18 39.14 -11.30
N ALA A 611 -2.44 38.11 -11.74
CA ALA A 611 -1.45 37.38 -10.94
C ALA A 611 -0.44 38.29 -10.20
N LEU A 612 0.09 37.80 -9.08
CA LEU A 612 0.87 38.61 -8.14
C LEU A 612 2.35 38.84 -8.52
N TRP A 613 2.88 38.16 -9.55
CA TRP A 613 4.27 38.34 -10.03
C TRP A 613 4.57 39.80 -10.41
N ARG A 614 5.62 40.38 -9.81
CA ARG A 614 6.10 41.75 -10.06
C ARG A 614 7.59 41.86 -9.81
N GLN A 615 8.23 42.95 -10.24
CA GLN A 615 9.55 43.31 -9.75
C GLN A 615 9.44 43.94 -8.37
N SER A 616 10.35 43.56 -7.47
CA SER A 616 10.41 44.01 -6.08
C SER A 616 11.82 44.42 -5.70
N THR A 617 11.94 45.23 -4.65
CA THR A 617 13.23 45.59 -4.01
C THR A 617 13.37 45.04 -2.58
N ARG A 618 12.38 44.28 -2.10
CA ARG A 618 12.25 43.84 -0.71
C ARG A 618 13.41 42.95 -0.24
N ARG A 619 13.98 42.14 -1.13
CA ARG A 619 15.12 41.24 -0.86
C ARG A 619 16.24 41.47 -1.89
N GLY A 620 16.57 42.73 -2.15
CA GLY A 620 17.30 43.11 -3.37
C GLY A 620 16.34 43.20 -4.56
N THR A 621 16.87 43.56 -5.73
CA THR A 621 16.04 43.72 -6.94
C THR A 621 15.82 42.37 -7.62
N ALA A 622 14.63 41.80 -7.43
CA ALA A 622 14.26 40.46 -7.92
C ALA A 622 12.82 40.44 -8.45
N TRP A 623 12.43 39.36 -9.12
CA TRP A 623 11.01 39.07 -9.33
C TRP A 623 10.40 38.47 -8.06
N TYR A 624 9.15 38.81 -7.75
CA TYR A 624 8.45 38.47 -6.51
C TYR A 624 6.98 38.10 -6.79
N TYR A 625 6.53 36.96 -6.27
CA TYR A 625 5.12 36.59 -6.18
C TYR A 625 4.54 36.97 -4.81
N GLY A 626 3.80 38.07 -4.77
CA GLY A 626 3.11 38.53 -3.57
C GLY A 626 2.68 40.00 -3.68
N LYS A 627 2.38 40.64 -2.55
CA LYS A 627 1.92 42.03 -2.47
C LYS A 627 2.92 42.88 -1.68
N GLU A 628 3.34 44.00 -2.26
CA GLU A 628 4.33 44.91 -1.66
C GLU A 628 3.89 45.53 -0.32
N ASP A 629 2.61 45.85 -0.19
CA ASP A 629 2.01 46.57 0.94
C ASP A 629 1.91 45.73 2.22
N THR A 630 1.69 44.43 2.05
CA THR A 630 1.35 43.47 3.10
C THR A 630 2.39 42.36 3.25
N ALA A 631 3.39 42.32 2.37
CA ALA A 631 4.49 41.36 2.40
C ALA A 631 4.06 39.89 2.36
N ASN A 632 2.94 39.60 1.69
CA ASN A 632 2.41 38.24 1.53
C ASN A 632 1.57 38.10 0.26
N TYR A 633 1.09 36.89 -0.02
CA TYR A 633 0.22 36.58 -1.17
C TYR A 633 -1.26 36.40 -0.77
N ASN A 634 -1.69 36.86 0.41
CA ASN A 634 -3.06 36.66 0.88
C ASN A 634 -4.06 37.60 0.20
N THR A 635 -4.92 37.05 -0.66
CA THR A 635 -6.00 37.79 -1.33
C THR A 635 -7.40 37.45 -0.80
N ASN A 636 -7.50 36.65 0.27
CA ASN A 636 -8.73 36.02 0.77
C ASN A 636 -9.43 35.09 -0.26
N ALA A 637 -8.67 34.62 -1.24
CA ALA A 637 -9.07 33.68 -2.27
C ALA A 637 -7.85 32.82 -2.66
N ARG A 638 -8.09 31.69 -3.33
CA ARG A 638 -7.01 30.99 -4.05
C ARG A 638 -6.43 31.94 -5.10
N ASN A 639 -5.12 32.04 -5.13
CA ASN A 639 -4.35 32.73 -6.17
C ASN A 639 -3.24 31.84 -6.73
N PHE A 640 -2.88 32.10 -7.99
CA PHE A 640 -1.80 31.41 -8.69
C PHE A 640 -1.19 32.30 -9.79
N GLY A 641 -0.04 31.91 -10.33
CA GLY A 641 0.51 32.56 -11.51
C GLY A 641 1.87 32.08 -12.00
N ALA A 642 2.07 32.26 -13.30
CA ALA A 642 3.29 31.97 -14.05
C ALA A 642 4.11 33.24 -14.30
N LEU A 643 5.43 33.15 -14.10
CA LEU A 643 6.45 34.05 -14.63
C LEU A 643 7.23 33.28 -15.70
N THR A 644 7.08 33.66 -16.97
CA THR A 644 7.61 32.90 -18.12
C THR A 644 8.63 33.73 -18.91
N SER A 645 9.79 33.14 -19.19
CA SER A 645 10.90 33.80 -19.89
C SER A 645 10.59 34.10 -21.37
N PRO A 646 11.40 34.95 -22.04
CA PRO A 646 11.51 34.91 -23.49
C PRO A 646 11.88 33.50 -24.00
N ALA A 647 11.69 33.25 -25.30
CA ALA A 647 12.15 32.01 -25.94
C ALA A 647 13.69 31.95 -26.01
N ILE A 648 14.26 30.82 -25.62
CA ILE A 648 15.69 30.54 -25.53
C ILE A 648 16.01 29.33 -26.42
N THR A 649 16.86 29.53 -27.44
CA THR A 649 17.35 28.44 -28.29
C THR A 649 18.52 27.73 -27.60
N LEU A 650 18.34 26.45 -27.28
CA LEU A 650 19.38 25.61 -26.71
C LEU A 650 20.26 25.00 -27.83
N PRO A 651 21.59 24.91 -27.63
CA PRO A 651 22.46 24.22 -28.57
C PRO A 651 22.27 22.70 -28.47
N GLU A 652 22.64 21.99 -29.53
CA GLU A 652 22.96 20.56 -29.44
C GLU A 652 24.21 20.35 -28.57
N ILE A 653 24.24 19.25 -27.82
CA ILE A 653 25.37 18.89 -26.95
C ILE A 653 25.81 17.43 -27.15
N PRO A 654 27.13 17.15 -27.09
CA PRO A 654 27.60 15.77 -27.00
C PRO A 654 27.29 15.19 -25.61
N SER A 655 27.33 13.86 -25.47
CA SER A 655 27.14 13.16 -24.19
C SER A 655 28.19 13.49 -23.11
N SER A 656 29.28 14.19 -23.47
CA SER A 656 30.31 14.70 -22.56
C SER A 656 30.07 16.16 -22.11
N SER A 657 28.84 16.65 -22.23
CA SER A 657 28.41 18.00 -21.85
C SER A 657 27.04 17.95 -21.20
N ALA A 658 26.69 18.98 -20.44
CA ALA A 658 25.35 19.16 -19.86
C ALA A 658 24.84 20.58 -20.09
N LEU A 659 23.53 20.72 -20.28
CA LEU A 659 22.82 22.00 -20.19
C LEU A 659 22.22 22.12 -18.80
N VAL A 660 22.54 23.21 -18.10
CA VAL A 660 22.12 23.45 -16.72
C VAL A 660 21.33 24.76 -16.64
N LEU A 661 20.12 24.69 -16.09
CA LEU A 661 19.39 25.85 -15.60
C LEU A 661 19.89 26.13 -14.18
N GLU A 662 20.41 27.34 -13.96
CA GLU A 662 20.84 27.84 -12.65
C GLU A 662 19.92 29.02 -12.28
N PHE A 663 19.45 29.12 -11.04
CA PHE A 663 18.74 30.32 -10.56
C PHE A 663 18.87 30.48 -9.04
N ASP A 664 18.76 31.72 -8.56
CA ASP A 664 18.67 32.00 -7.14
C ASP A 664 17.20 32.18 -6.76
N HIS A 665 16.74 31.62 -5.65
CA HIS A 665 15.37 31.87 -5.15
C HIS A 665 15.26 31.93 -3.63
N PHE A 666 14.16 32.52 -3.15
CA PHE A 666 13.72 32.43 -1.76
C PHE A 666 12.22 32.18 -1.73
N LEU A 667 11.75 31.11 -1.09
CA LEU A 667 10.32 30.79 -0.99
C LEU A 667 9.91 30.65 0.47
N ARG A 668 8.95 31.49 0.90
CA ARG A 668 8.23 31.31 2.17
C ARG A 668 6.74 31.14 1.90
N ALA A 669 6.27 29.91 2.01
CA ALA A 669 4.90 29.44 1.79
C ALA A 669 4.29 28.88 3.08
N GLN A 670 3.01 28.44 3.07
CA GLN A 670 2.41 27.79 4.22
C GLN A 670 3.06 26.42 4.48
N ASP A 671 3.50 26.18 5.72
CA ASP A 671 3.97 24.87 6.18
C ASP A 671 2.97 24.21 7.13
N ILE A 672 2.19 23.29 6.58
CA ILE A 672 1.39 22.34 7.36
C ILE A 672 1.53 20.95 6.73
N PHE A 673 1.45 19.90 7.56
CA PHE A 673 1.46 18.49 7.17
C PHE A 673 0.16 18.06 6.44
N SER A 674 -0.28 18.84 5.45
CA SER A 674 -1.45 18.61 4.62
C SER A 674 -1.05 18.44 3.15
N ILE A 675 -1.88 17.75 2.39
CA ILE A 675 -1.81 17.64 0.92
C ILE A 675 -2.24 18.93 0.19
N THR A 676 -2.67 19.96 0.93
CA THR A 676 -3.23 21.22 0.39
C THR A 676 -2.27 22.42 0.49
N ARG A 677 -0.95 22.20 0.36
CA ARG A 677 0.07 23.26 0.53
C ARG A 677 0.09 24.25 -0.64
N ASP A 678 0.60 25.46 -0.38
CA ASP A 678 1.03 26.36 -1.46
C ASP A 678 2.30 25.81 -2.12
N ASN A 679 2.32 25.74 -3.45
CA ASN A 679 3.34 25.01 -4.20
C ASN A 679 4.03 25.89 -5.25
N GLY A 680 5.37 25.86 -5.27
CA GLY A 680 6.19 26.39 -6.34
C GLY A 680 6.61 25.29 -7.31
N TYR A 681 6.72 25.63 -8.60
CA TYR A 681 7.11 24.69 -9.65
C TYR A 681 8.01 25.39 -10.67
N VAL A 682 9.07 24.72 -11.11
CA VAL A 682 9.88 25.14 -12.26
C VAL A 682 9.55 24.26 -13.45
N ARG A 683 9.33 24.88 -14.60
CA ARG A 683 8.84 24.21 -15.81
C ARG A 683 9.58 24.66 -17.05
N VAL A 684 9.69 23.75 -18.00
CA VAL A 684 10.13 24.02 -19.36
C VAL A 684 8.90 23.95 -20.27
N VAL A 685 8.66 25.03 -21.01
CA VAL A 685 7.57 25.13 -21.99
C VAL A 685 8.17 25.08 -23.39
N ASP A 686 7.64 24.23 -24.25
CA ASP A 686 7.92 24.25 -25.69
C ASP A 686 7.01 25.31 -26.36
N PRO A 687 7.56 26.41 -26.90
CA PRO A 687 6.77 27.49 -27.49
C PRO A 687 6.14 27.14 -28.84
N ALA A 688 6.53 26.02 -29.47
CA ALA A 688 5.98 25.57 -30.75
C ALA A 688 4.80 24.61 -30.57
N THR A 689 4.83 23.75 -29.54
CA THR A 689 3.77 22.78 -29.26
C THR A 689 2.83 23.21 -28.13
N GLY A 690 3.28 24.10 -27.24
CA GLY A 690 2.60 24.40 -25.98
C GLY A 690 2.78 23.30 -24.92
N GLU A 691 3.63 22.31 -25.16
CA GLU A 691 3.95 21.27 -24.18
C GLU A 691 4.63 21.86 -22.95
N VAL A 692 4.16 21.50 -21.76
CA VAL A 692 4.71 21.93 -20.47
C VAL A 692 5.26 20.72 -19.74
N THR A 693 6.54 20.76 -19.40
CA THR A 693 7.24 19.74 -18.60
C THR A 693 7.66 20.33 -17.26
N GLN A 694 7.27 19.70 -16.15
CA GLN A 694 7.84 20.02 -14.84
C GLN A 694 9.30 19.56 -14.78
N VAL A 695 10.17 20.40 -14.23
CA VAL A 695 11.62 20.13 -14.06
C VAL A 695 12.11 20.32 -12.62
N ALA A 696 11.30 20.95 -11.76
CA ALA A 696 11.45 20.89 -10.31
C ALA A 696 10.13 21.19 -9.60
N TYR A 697 9.96 20.58 -8.43
CA TYR A 697 9.01 20.98 -7.40
C TYR A 697 9.75 21.79 -6.33
N VAL A 698 9.14 22.87 -5.86
CA VAL A 698 9.72 23.82 -4.89
C VAL A 698 8.76 23.97 -3.72
N ASN A 699 9.13 23.42 -2.56
CA ASN A 699 8.37 23.54 -1.32
C ASN A 699 8.87 24.70 -0.45
N ASN A 700 8.20 24.91 0.69
CA ASN A 700 8.52 25.98 1.63
C ASN A 700 9.93 25.84 2.23
N ASN A 701 10.91 26.45 1.55
CA ASN A 701 12.34 26.48 1.88
C ASN A 701 12.99 25.10 2.09
N THR A 702 13.94 24.77 1.21
CA THR A 702 14.91 23.67 1.23
C THR A 702 15.85 23.70 2.46
N VAL A 703 15.27 23.83 3.64
CA VAL A 703 15.89 24.21 4.90
C VAL A 703 15.49 23.17 5.95
N GLY A 704 16.23 22.06 5.97
CA GLY A 704 16.14 21.09 7.04
C GLY A 704 16.38 21.75 8.40
N THR A 705 15.31 21.98 9.18
CA THR A 705 15.29 22.43 10.59
C THR A 705 16.03 23.73 10.97
N ARG A 706 16.60 24.51 10.04
CA ARG A 706 17.42 25.71 10.33
C ARG A 706 16.98 26.98 9.60
N GLY A 707 15.81 27.52 9.94
CA GLY A 707 15.19 28.70 9.30
C GLY A 707 16.17 29.83 8.94
N GLY A 708 16.53 29.91 7.66
CA GLY A 708 17.39 30.96 7.08
C GLY A 708 16.60 31.91 6.20
N GLU A 709 16.87 33.21 6.30
CA GLU A 709 16.24 34.25 5.48
C GLU A 709 17.06 34.60 4.21
N SER A 710 17.82 33.64 3.67
CA SER A 710 18.71 33.81 2.51
C SER A 710 18.18 33.13 1.26
N PHE A 711 18.54 33.67 0.09
CA PHE A 711 18.38 32.96 -1.18
C PHE A 711 19.16 31.63 -1.18
N GLN A 712 18.59 30.63 -1.84
CA GLN A 712 19.23 29.37 -2.21
C GLN A 712 19.62 29.41 -3.69
N HIS A 713 20.60 28.61 -4.10
CA HIS A 713 21.06 28.49 -5.49
C HIS A 713 20.73 27.09 -6.02
N GLU A 714 19.89 27.04 -7.04
CA GLU A 714 19.36 25.79 -7.58
C GLU A 714 19.97 25.47 -8.94
N GLU A 715 20.31 24.20 -9.18
CA GLU A 715 20.86 23.70 -10.44
C GLU A 715 20.01 22.54 -10.98
N ILE A 716 19.44 22.69 -12.18
CA ILE A 716 18.60 21.68 -12.83
C ILE A 716 19.23 21.27 -14.16
N ASN A 717 19.47 19.98 -14.34
CA ASN A 717 19.98 19.44 -15.61
C ASN A 717 18.85 19.34 -16.65
N ILE A 718 18.85 20.28 -17.60
CA ILE A 718 17.86 20.41 -18.68
C ILE A 718 18.35 19.83 -20.02
N SER A 719 19.36 18.96 -20.00
CA SER A 719 19.98 18.37 -21.20
C SER A 719 18.99 17.63 -22.12
N ARG A 720 17.85 17.14 -21.58
CA ARG A 720 16.77 16.51 -22.38
C ARG A 720 16.11 17.44 -23.41
N PHE A 721 16.33 18.75 -23.29
CA PHE A 721 15.82 19.78 -24.22
C PHE A 721 16.89 20.33 -25.17
N ALA A 722 18.08 19.71 -25.25
CA ALA A 722 19.13 20.10 -26.20
C ALA A 722 18.59 20.18 -27.64
N GLY A 723 19.12 21.14 -28.41
CA GLY A 723 18.68 21.44 -29.78
C GLY A 723 17.30 22.11 -29.92
N ARG A 724 16.51 22.25 -28.84
CA ARG A 724 15.16 22.84 -28.88
C ARG A 724 15.16 24.34 -28.55
N SER A 725 14.11 25.03 -29.00
CA SER A 725 13.74 26.34 -28.43
C SER A 725 12.79 26.12 -27.26
N ILE A 726 13.01 26.77 -26.12
CA ILE A 726 12.23 26.60 -24.89
C ILE A 726 11.91 27.93 -24.21
N GLN A 727 10.98 27.92 -23.25
CA GLN A 727 10.82 28.96 -22.25
C GLN A 727 10.92 28.35 -20.84
N ILE A 728 11.52 29.07 -19.90
CA ILE A 728 11.53 28.72 -18.48
C ILE A 728 10.33 29.39 -17.81
N GLN A 729 9.57 28.64 -17.03
CA GLN A 729 8.40 29.13 -16.30
C GLN A 729 8.52 28.80 -14.81
N PHE A 730 8.47 29.83 -13.97
CA PHE A 730 8.27 29.72 -12.54
C PHE A 730 6.77 29.88 -12.25
N TYR A 731 6.14 28.87 -11.67
CA TYR A 731 4.71 28.87 -11.41
C TYR A 731 4.42 28.64 -9.92
N PHE A 732 3.60 29.50 -9.33
CA PHE A 732 3.14 29.40 -7.95
C PHE A 732 1.62 29.22 -7.89
N ASP A 733 1.11 28.36 -7.00
CA ASP A 733 -0.32 28.19 -6.75
C ASP A 733 -0.57 27.83 -5.30
N THR A 734 -1.51 28.55 -4.70
CA THR A 734 -1.92 28.39 -3.30
C THR A 734 -2.81 27.17 -3.07
N ILE A 735 -3.34 26.56 -4.14
CA ILE A 735 -4.29 25.43 -4.13
C ILE A 735 -5.66 25.77 -3.50
N ASN A 736 -5.69 26.62 -2.47
CA ASN A 736 -6.86 27.02 -1.70
C ASN A 736 -6.71 28.48 -1.18
N GLN A 737 -7.66 28.94 -0.35
CA GLN A 737 -7.75 30.35 0.09
C GLN A 737 -7.27 30.60 1.54
N THR A 738 -6.78 29.57 2.23
CA THR A 738 -6.51 29.57 3.66
C THR A 738 -5.01 29.73 3.94
N ALA A 739 -4.67 30.60 4.89
CA ALA A 739 -3.29 30.78 5.39
C ALA A 739 -2.24 31.22 4.34
N ASN A 740 -2.69 31.98 3.33
CA ASN A 740 -1.87 32.57 2.28
C ASN A 740 -1.01 33.78 2.77
N ASP A 741 -0.77 33.92 4.08
CA ASP A 741 -0.15 35.08 4.72
C ASP A 741 1.38 35.02 4.88
N ALA A 742 2.02 33.97 4.36
CA ALA A 742 3.48 33.86 4.25
C ALA A 742 4.05 34.76 3.13
N GLU A 743 5.39 34.93 3.10
CA GLU A 743 6.02 36.01 2.31
C GLU A 743 5.83 35.86 0.80
N GLY A 744 5.87 34.64 0.27
CA GLY A 744 5.81 34.33 -1.16
C GLY A 744 7.17 33.93 -1.76
N TRP A 745 7.26 33.97 -3.09
CA TRP A 745 8.41 33.47 -3.86
C TRP A 745 9.19 34.61 -4.51
N TYR A 746 10.52 34.63 -4.38
CA TYR A 746 11.42 35.52 -5.11
C TYR A 746 12.31 34.72 -6.06
N ILE A 747 12.59 35.26 -7.25
CA ILE A 747 13.46 34.69 -8.29
C ILE A 747 14.51 35.72 -8.72
N ASP A 748 15.78 35.32 -8.74
CA ASP A 748 16.93 36.12 -9.16
C ASP A 748 17.94 35.29 -10.00
N ASN A 749 18.86 35.97 -10.71
CA ASN A 749 20.03 35.43 -11.41
C ASN A 749 19.82 34.19 -12.31
N VAL A 750 18.69 34.12 -13.02
CA VAL A 750 18.35 33.01 -13.92
C VAL A 750 19.37 32.89 -15.06
N ARG A 751 20.04 31.75 -15.14
CA ARG A 751 21.05 31.42 -16.15
C ARG A 751 20.74 30.08 -16.81
N ILE A 752 21.06 29.94 -18.09
CA ILE A 752 21.29 28.64 -18.71
C ILE A 752 22.75 28.58 -19.13
N SER A 753 23.46 27.54 -18.69
CA SER A 753 24.87 27.32 -18.99
C SER A 753 25.12 25.96 -19.64
N ARG A 754 26.15 25.89 -20.50
CA ARG A 754 26.72 24.63 -20.99
C ARG A 754 27.95 24.31 -20.14
N ARG A 755 27.94 23.15 -19.50
CA ARG A 755 29.12 22.56 -18.83
C ARG A 755 29.77 21.56 -19.78
N VAL A 756 31.10 21.56 -19.84
CA VAL A 756 31.90 20.78 -20.80
C VAL A 756 33.03 20.07 -20.07
N ARG A 757 33.40 18.88 -20.54
CA ARG A 757 34.62 18.16 -20.16
C ARG A 757 35.91 18.92 -20.55
#